data_AF-A0AA48I799-F1
#
_entry.id   AF-A0AA48I799-F1
#
_cell.length_a   1.000
_cell.length_b   1.000
_cell.length_c   1.000
_cell.angle_alpha   90.00
_cell.angle_beta   90.00
_cell.angle_gamma   90.00
#
_symmetry.space_group_name_H-M   'P 1'
#
loop_
_entity.id
_entity.type
_entity.pdbx_description
1 polymer ?
#
loop_
_entity_poly.entity_id
_entity_poly.type
_entity_poly.pdbx_seq_one_letter_code
_entity_poly.pdbx_strand_id
1 'polypeptide(L)'
;MVKPIPRKLVVVGDGGCGKVTTHSATVLTQSSLLTVFTQGFFPTSYEPTVFENYIEVVDVDGTSVELSLWDTAGQEDFDRLRSLSYLDTHVVLICFSVDDPISLENVEAKWGPEVHKQCAGVKIILTANDSDFNELLYSMRSVLRALQGHLRTFHLVVYDFAFDAEHDAARMPGSLPSSSTGDSLRVAQTPTWLDFSRLNSTEGPNLQYAVHSEIFHLPTPGASNEAVSEWRTKALPSYNSMAIESRLAWLPGLAETSIALNDDFFILRPHSVADFTSALYGNVFRFDKNYYQQPKPVLSKKLFNDAGETSGLVHANHYLSNRFPRRRRPYVLHGPRVMSRTMLDEASIMFADVLKTSSARRFRELKHSPDIHIMWLMTALKVERWREAFLWTYVVANLGAEGVWGTSAREAIKDFFDIRDGEDIEGIQVMRGERWTTNRMRVDKTFHQMGWRPPVRVKYLFSSMDGHLPPIVEPGRAANSTDMCDFELTRCLGPFWSDHLDIPSQDMFKRLAFEESQCGDCLIMALVSASGYLGLSAIFPPQDATYTRPRGTPPSVVPHLPLTPTWQEADFSLASVMANSALPGKVNLRHYTMRLLARYLYVSGATDAQFKGLENPKQTNETLREIDRLKNTAVLGLNDNVEDGEGEVKAILGGWFERRWPKPAPWERTVG
;
A
#
# COMPACT_ATOMS: atom_id res chain seq x y z
N MET A 1 -17.37 55.16 8.12
CA MET A 1 -16.96 53.80 8.51
C MET A 1 -18.22 53.00 8.75
N VAL A 2 -18.38 51.87 8.05
CA VAL A 2 -19.50 50.94 8.30
C VAL A 2 -19.23 50.27 9.65
N LYS A 3 -20.22 50.25 10.54
CA LYS A 3 -20.08 49.60 11.85
C LYS A 3 -20.00 48.08 11.63
N PRO A 4 -19.07 47.37 12.29
CA PRO A 4 -18.97 45.92 12.17
C PRO A 4 -20.29 45.24 12.55
N ILE A 5 -20.65 44.17 11.85
CA ILE A 5 -21.85 43.39 12.15
C ILE A 5 -21.55 42.47 13.34
N PRO A 6 -22.26 42.58 14.48
CA PRO A 6 -22.01 41.71 15.62
C PRO A 6 -22.55 40.31 15.34
N ARG A 7 -21.73 39.28 15.61
CA ARG A 7 -22.08 37.87 15.54
C ARG A 7 -21.56 37.15 16.77
N LYS A 8 -22.37 36.25 17.32
CA LYS A 8 -22.01 35.41 18.47
C LYS A 8 -21.87 33.96 18.04
N LEU A 9 -20.71 33.37 18.32
CA LEU A 9 -20.38 31.97 18.05
C LEU A 9 -20.08 31.28 19.37
N VAL A 10 -20.74 30.15 19.64
CA VAL A 10 -20.52 29.33 20.83
C VAL A 10 -19.85 28.02 20.42
N VAL A 11 -18.86 27.55 21.16
CA VAL A 11 -18.18 26.27 20.91
C VAL A 11 -18.54 25.27 22.01
N VAL A 12 -18.91 24.05 21.62
CA VAL A 12 -19.34 22.94 22.50
C VAL A 12 -18.82 21.60 22.00
N GLY A 13 -18.89 20.55 22.83
CA GLY A 13 -18.37 19.21 22.54
C GLY A 13 -17.74 18.60 23.79
N ASP A 14 -17.33 17.33 23.71
CA ASP A 14 -16.83 16.61 24.88
C ASP A 14 -15.60 17.29 25.52
N GLY A 15 -15.51 17.20 26.84
CA GLY A 15 -14.34 17.69 27.57
C GLY A 15 -13.10 16.95 27.08
N GLY A 16 -12.15 17.67 26.47
CA GLY A 16 -10.96 17.06 25.90
C GLY A 16 -11.17 16.41 24.54
N CYS A 17 -12.21 16.77 23.76
CA CYS A 17 -12.37 16.36 22.35
C CYS A 17 -11.33 16.95 21.38
N GLY A 18 -10.18 17.36 21.91
CA GLY A 18 -8.87 17.01 21.34
C GLY A 18 -7.86 16.75 22.46
N LYS A 19 -7.70 15.47 22.80
CA LYS A 19 -6.78 14.80 23.72
C LYS A 19 -6.45 15.51 25.05
N VAL A 20 -7.13 15.12 26.15
CA VAL A 20 -6.55 15.16 27.50
C VAL A 20 -5.95 13.79 27.80
N THR A 21 -4.67 13.72 28.17
CA THR A 21 -4.19 12.68 29.08
C THR A 21 -3.63 13.28 30.35
N THR A 22 -3.82 12.51 31.42
CA THR A 22 -3.66 12.93 32.80
C THR A 22 -2.19 13.25 33.10
N HIS A 23 -1.93 14.51 33.45
CA HIS A 23 -0.67 15.11 33.93
C HIS A 23 0.25 15.70 32.81
N SER A 24 -0.03 16.95 32.44
CA SER A 24 0.83 17.89 31.67
C SER A 24 0.44 18.12 30.18
N ALA A 25 -0.67 18.81 29.99
CA ALA A 25 -0.69 20.15 29.38
C ALA A 25 -0.19 20.32 27.91
N THR A 26 -0.67 19.52 26.96
CA THR A 26 -1.05 20.08 25.65
C THR A 26 -2.25 19.30 25.14
N VAL A 27 -3.38 19.98 25.03
CA VAL A 27 -4.69 19.41 24.73
C VAL A 27 -5.23 20.25 23.58
N LEU A 28 -5.53 19.65 22.44
CA LEU A 28 -6.30 20.23 21.34
C LEU A 28 -7.74 20.55 21.78
N THR A 29 -7.93 21.55 22.62
CA THR A 29 -9.27 21.91 23.08
C THR A 29 -10.05 22.73 22.05
N GLN A 30 -11.37 22.81 22.27
CA GLN A 30 -12.22 23.88 21.73
C GLN A 30 -11.59 25.27 21.94
N SER A 31 -10.97 25.49 23.10
CA SER A 31 -10.18 26.68 23.43
C SER A 31 -8.96 26.87 22.52
N SER A 32 -8.25 25.81 22.17
CA SER A 32 -7.04 25.88 21.33
C SER A 32 -7.37 26.35 19.91
N LEU A 33 -8.53 25.94 19.36
CA LEU A 33 -9.06 26.46 18.11
C LEU A 33 -9.30 27.98 18.20
N LEU A 34 -9.90 28.43 19.30
CA LEU A 34 -10.20 29.85 19.53
C LEU A 34 -8.94 30.69 19.81
N THR A 35 -7.97 30.17 20.55
CA THR A 35 -6.69 30.86 20.82
C THR A 35 -5.87 31.00 19.55
N VAL A 36 -5.80 29.98 18.70
CA VAL A 36 -5.11 30.09 17.40
C VAL A 36 -5.79 31.15 16.53
N PHE A 37 -7.12 31.15 16.49
CA PHE A 37 -7.89 32.11 15.70
C PHE A 37 -7.72 33.56 16.18
N THR A 38 -7.70 33.79 17.50
CA THR A 38 -7.65 35.14 18.09
C THR A 38 -6.23 35.66 18.28
N GLN A 39 -5.29 34.79 18.70
CA GLN A 39 -3.96 35.19 19.17
C GLN A 39 -2.83 34.72 18.24
N GLY A 40 -3.12 33.88 17.25
CA GLY A 40 -2.13 33.43 16.25
C GLY A 40 -1.08 32.46 16.78
N PHE A 41 -1.23 31.94 18.00
CA PHE A 41 -0.34 30.92 18.57
C PHE A 41 -1.13 29.79 19.23
N PHE A 42 -0.50 28.62 19.34
CA PHE A 42 -1.10 27.44 19.95
C PHE A 42 -0.78 27.39 21.46
N PRO A 43 -1.77 27.21 22.37
CA PRO A 43 -1.52 27.15 23.80
C PRO A 43 -0.58 25.99 24.19
N THR A 44 0.44 26.26 24.99
CA THR A 44 1.41 25.25 25.45
C THR A 44 0.99 24.56 26.75
N SER A 45 -0.17 24.91 27.32
CA SER A 45 -0.71 24.27 28.51
C SER A 45 -2.24 24.25 28.49
N TYR A 46 -2.83 23.14 28.93
CA TYR A 46 -4.27 23.01 29.06
C TYR A 46 -4.76 23.58 30.38
N GLU A 47 -5.55 24.63 30.30
CA GLU A 47 -6.38 25.10 31.40
C GLU A 47 -7.84 24.71 31.07
N PRO A 48 -8.52 23.88 31.90
CA PRO A 48 -9.90 23.52 31.66
C PRO A 48 -10.80 24.76 31.60
N THR A 49 -11.44 24.99 30.45
CA THR A 49 -12.38 26.09 30.30
C THR A 49 -13.55 25.90 31.24
N VAL A 50 -13.76 26.86 32.14
CA VAL A 50 -15.05 27.02 32.84
C VAL A 50 -15.99 27.83 31.95
N PHE A 51 -15.50 28.97 31.45
CA PHE A 51 -16.21 29.86 30.55
C PHE A 51 -15.28 31.01 30.09
N GLU A 52 -15.11 31.23 28.78
CA GLU A 52 -14.31 32.36 28.24
C GLU A 52 -15.00 33.04 27.05
N ASN A 53 -14.74 34.34 26.87
CA ASN A 53 -15.28 35.14 25.77
C ASN A 53 -14.17 35.95 25.11
N TYR A 54 -14.02 35.78 23.79
CA TYR A 54 -13.12 36.55 22.95
C TYR A 54 -13.91 37.38 21.95
N ILE A 55 -13.42 38.57 21.60
CA ILE A 55 -14.02 39.40 20.56
C ILE A 55 -12.95 39.69 19.51
N GLU A 56 -13.22 39.28 18.26
CA GLU A 56 -12.34 39.55 17.13
C GLU A 56 -13.11 40.25 16.01
N VAL A 57 -12.46 41.20 15.34
CA VAL A 57 -13.02 41.85 14.14
C VAL A 57 -12.39 41.21 12.91
N VAL A 58 -13.19 40.50 12.14
CA VAL A 58 -12.76 39.81 10.92
C VAL A 58 -13.40 40.42 9.68
N ASP A 59 -12.67 40.41 8.58
CA ASP A 59 -13.23 40.74 7.26
C ASP A 59 -13.74 39.45 6.60
N VAL A 60 -15.04 39.44 6.30
CA VAL A 60 -15.70 38.32 5.62
C VAL A 60 -16.32 38.86 4.35
N ASP A 61 -15.72 38.52 3.20
CA ASP A 61 -16.14 38.95 1.86
C ASP A 61 -16.28 40.49 1.74
N GLY A 62 -15.33 41.25 2.32
CA GLY A 62 -15.35 42.71 2.33
C GLY A 62 -16.34 43.32 3.33
N THR A 63 -16.96 42.51 4.19
CA THR A 63 -17.82 42.96 5.28
C THR A 63 -17.12 42.76 6.62
N SER A 64 -16.99 43.85 7.39
CA SER A 64 -16.44 43.78 8.74
C SER A 64 -17.45 43.15 9.70
N VAL A 65 -17.06 42.07 10.36
CA VAL A 65 -17.86 41.32 11.34
C VAL A 65 -17.13 41.35 12.67
N GLU A 66 -17.83 41.73 13.73
CA GLU A 66 -17.35 41.62 15.12
C GLU A 66 -17.86 40.29 15.68
N LEU A 67 -16.95 39.34 15.83
CA LEU A 67 -17.24 37.97 16.26
C LEU A 67 -16.96 37.83 17.75
N SER A 68 -18.01 37.64 18.54
CA SER A 68 -17.92 37.23 19.94
C SER A 68 -17.90 35.70 20.00
N LEU A 69 -16.76 35.15 20.39
CA LEU A 69 -16.46 33.73 20.50
C LEU A 69 -16.62 33.30 21.95
N TRP A 70 -17.48 32.32 22.21
CA TRP A 70 -17.83 31.84 23.54
C TRP A 70 -17.32 30.41 23.68
N ASP A 71 -16.24 30.23 24.45
CA ASP A 71 -15.68 28.93 24.79
C ASP A 71 -16.41 28.33 25.99
N THR A 72 -16.79 27.06 25.91
CA THR A 72 -17.59 26.43 26.97
C THR A 72 -16.99 25.11 27.46
N ALA A 73 -17.32 24.78 28.71
CA ALA A 73 -16.88 23.55 29.35
C ALA A 73 -17.60 22.31 28.77
N GLY A 74 -16.83 21.30 28.35
CA GLY A 74 -17.36 20.02 27.87
C GLY A 74 -17.75 19.02 28.96
N GLN A 75 -17.42 19.29 30.23
CA GLN A 75 -17.78 18.42 31.37
C GLN A 75 -19.25 18.61 31.81
N GLU A 76 -19.88 17.53 32.26
CA GLU A 76 -21.29 17.50 32.69
C GLU A 76 -21.58 18.40 33.89
N ASP A 77 -20.61 18.57 34.78
CA ASP A 77 -20.71 19.44 35.96
C ASP A 77 -21.04 20.90 35.60
N PHE A 78 -20.80 21.31 34.35
CA PHE A 78 -21.03 22.66 33.84
C PHE A 78 -22.24 22.79 32.90
N ASP A 79 -23.09 21.78 32.74
CA ASP A 79 -24.26 21.81 31.84
C ASP A 79 -25.16 23.04 32.06
N ARG A 80 -25.38 23.43 33.33
CA ARG A 80 -26.20 24.60 33.69
C ARG A 80 -25.55 25.92 33.30
N LEU A 81 -24.22 26.01 33.44
CA LEU A 81 -23.44 27.19 33.05
C LEU A 81 -23.36 27.30 31.53
N ARG A 82 -23.11 26.19 30.83
CA ARG A 82 -23.11 26.11 29.37
C ARG A 82 -24.43 26.58 28.77
N SER A 83 -25.55 26.21 29.40
CA SER A 83 -26.89 26.63 28.95
C SER A 83 -27.06 28.15 28.85
N LEU A 84 -26.38 28.93 29.70
CA LEU A 84 -26.41 30.40 29.65
C LEU A 84 -25.69 30.96 28.43
N SER A 85 -24.72 30.22 27.89
CA SER A 85 -23.92 30.62 26.73
C SER A 85 -24.73 30.63 25.44
N TYR A 86 -25.81 29.83 25.35
CA TYR A 86 -26.61 29.72 24.13
C TYR A 86 -27.51 30.94 23.84
N LEU A 87 -27.75 31.83 24.80
CA LEU A 87 -28.60 33.00 24.60
C LEU A 87 -28.05 33.91 23.48
N ASP A 88 -28.92 34.32 22.55
CA ASP A 88 -28.60 35.19 21.40
C ASP A 88 -27.44 34.68 20.51
N THR A 89 -27.24 33.35 20.47
CA THR A 89 -26.21 32.72 19.65
C THR A 89 -26.62 32.71 18.19
N HIS A 90 -25.68 33.09 17.32
CA HIS A 90 -25.90 33.09 15.87
C HIS A 90 -25.41 31.78 15.23
N VAL A 91 -24.30 31.22 15.74
CA VAL A 91 -23.66 30.00 15.25
C VAL A 91 -23.15 29.17 16.42
N VAL A 92 -23.27 27.84 16.35
CA VAL A 92 -22.67 26.91 17.30
C VAL A 92 -21.67 26.02 16.57
N LEU A 93 -20.44 25.92 17.07
CA LEU A 93 -19.49 24.87 16.70
C LEU A 93 -19.65 23.70 17.66
N ILE A 94 -19.89 22.50 17.12
CA ILE A 94 -19.81 21.24 17.86
C ILE A 94 -18.48 20.59 17.47
N CYS A 95 -17.65 20.25 18.44
CA CYS A 95 -16.33 19.66 18.24
C CYS A 95 -16.29 18.20 18.70
N PHE A 96 -15.68 17.34 17.90
CA PHE A 96 -15.31 15.97 18.25
C PHE A 96 -13.86 15.68 17.83
N SER A 97 -13.25 14.64 18.37
CA SER A 97 -11.89 14.23 17.99
C SER A 97 -11.95 13.14 16.92
N VAL A 98 -11.12 13.24 15.88
CA VAL A 98 -11.01 12.20 14.84
C VAL A 98 -10.59 10.85 15.45
N ASP A 99 -9.81 10.90 16.53
CA ASP A 99 -9.25 9.72 17.20
C ASP A 99 -10.14 9.13 18.29
N ASP A 100 -11.26 9.79 18.62
CA ASP A 100 -12.20 9.32 19.65
C ASP A 100 -13.60 9.10 19.04
N PRO A 101 -13.93 7.86 18.62
CA PRO A 101 -15.25 7.51 18.10
C PRO A 101 -16.39 7.82 19.08
N ILE A 102 -16.14 7.74 20.40
CA ILE A 102 -17.17 8.04 21.42
C ILE A 102 -17.51 9.53 21.37
N SER A 103 -16.53 10.41 21.16
CA SER A 103 -16.77 11.84 21.02
C SER A 103 -17.66 12.17 19.80
N LEU A 104 -17.56 11.40 18.71
CA LEU A 104 -18.46 11.51 17.56
C LEU A 104 -19.86 10.95 17.86
N GLU A 105 -19.96 9.80 18.53
CA GLU A 105 -21.25 9.25 18.98
C GLU A 105 -21.99 10.24 19.91
N ASN A 106 -21.26 10.93 20.78
CA ASN A 106 -21.80 11.95 21.68
C ASN A 106 -22.29 13.21 20.95
N VAL A 107 -21.85 13.48 19.72
CA VAL A 107 -22.44 14.53 18.87
C VAL A 107 -23.92 14.22 18.64
N GLU A 108 -24.24 12.98 18.30
CA GLU A 108 -25.63 12.55 18.05
C GLU A 108 -26.40 12.33 19.36
N ALA A 109 -25.77 11.71 20.36
CA ALA A 109 -26.44 11.34 21.61
C ALA A 109 -26.66 12.51 22.57
N LYS A 110 -25.81 13.55 22.54
CA LYS A 110 -25.81 14.63 23.53
C LYS A 110 -25.76 16.04 22.91
N TRP A 111 -24.71 16.38 22.18
CA TRP A 111 -24.43 17.77 21.79
C TRP A 111 -25.42 18.33 20.78
N GLY A 112 -25.77 17.56 19.75
CA GLY A 112 -26.82 17.91 18.78
C GLY A 112 -28.18 18.14 19.46
N PRO A 113 -28.70 17.17 20.24
CA PRO A 113 -29.93 17.34 21.01
C PRO A 113 -29.91 18.52 21.99
N GLU A 114 -28.79 18.76 22.68
CA GLU A 114 -28.66 19.88 23.62
C GLU A 114 -28.75 21.23 22.90
N VAL A 115 -27.98 21.43 21.84
CA VAL A 115 -27.99 22.66 21.04
C VAL A 115 -29.38 22.88 20.44
N HIS A 116 -30.00 21.84 19.88
CA HIS A 116 -31.33 21.93 19.31
C HIS A 116 -32.39 22.34 20.35
N LYS A 117 -32.27 21.84 21.59
CA LYS A 117 -33.18 22.19 22.69
C LYS A 117 -33.00 23.62 23.18
N GLN A 118 -31.76 24.11 23.28
CA GLN A 118 -31.44 25.39 23.91
C GLN A 118 -31.50 26.58 22.95
N CYS A 119 -31.16 26.38 21.67
CA CYS A 119 -31.14 27.44 20.66
C CYS A 119 -31.67 26.93 19.31
N ALA A 120 -32.98 26.63 19.26
CA ALA A 120 -33.66 26.15 18.07
C ALA A 120 -33.48 27.11 16.87
N GLY A 121 -33.06 26.56 15.73
CA GLY A 121 -32.87 27.32 14.49
C GLY A 121 -31.50 27.98 14.33
N VAL A 122 -30.60 27.87 15.32
CA VAL A 122 -29.21 28.33 15.21
C VAL A 122 -28.44 27.52 14.16
N LYS A 123 -27.47 28.13 13.49
CA LYS A 123 -26.61 27.42 12.53
C LYS A 123 -25.57 26.60 13.28
N ILE A 124 -25.44 25.32 12.93
CA ILE A 124 -24.49 24.39 13.55
C ILE A 124 -23.36 24.08 12.57
N ILE A 125 -22.11 24.15 13.06
CA ILE A 125 -20.90 23.71 12.36
C ILE A 125 -20.35 22.53 13.14
N LEU A 126 -20.15 21.39 12.48
CA LEU A 126 -19.49 20.22 13.07
C LEU A 126 -18.00 20.27 12.71
N THR A 127 -17.14 20.08 13.69
CA THR A 127 -15.69 20.26 13.57
C THR A 127 -14.96 19.06 14.16
N ALA A 128 -14.00 18.52 13.42
CA ALA A 128 -13.16 17.41 13.84
C ALA A 128 -11.74 17.91 14.16
N ASN A 129 -11.21 17.60 15.34
CA ASN A 129 -9.88 18.00 15.77
C ASN A 129 -8.88 16.83 15.64
N ASP A 130 -7.68 17.12 15.13
CA ASP A 130 -6.58 16.17 14.91
C ASP A 130 -5.22 16.83 15.21
N SER A 131 -4.27 16.06 15.73
CA SER A 131 -2.91 16.48 16.11
C SER A 131 -1.91 16.23 14.99
N ASP A 132 -1.81 17.18 14.07
CA ASP A 132 -0.81 17.11 13.00
C ASP A 132 0.63 17.29 13.55
N PHE A 133 1.47 16.25 13.48
CA PHE A 133 2.90 16.30 13.80
C PHE A 133 3.80 16.73 12.62
N ASN A 134 3.20 17.09 11.47
CA ASN A 134 3.87 17.37 10.19
C ASN A 134 4.68 16.18 9.62
N GLU A 135 4.37 14.96 10.00
CA GLU A 135 5.12 13.78 9.56
C GLU A 135 5.10 13.59 8.05
N LEU A 136 3.94 13.81 7.41
CA LEU A 136 3.83 13.76 5.96
C LEU A 136 4.79 14.75 5.26
N LEU A 137 4.90 15.98 5.78
CA LEU A 137 5.83 16.99 5.26
C LEU A 137 7.27 16.49 5.31
N TYR A 138 7.69 15.99 6.47
CA TYR A 138 9.07 15.55 6.67
C TYR A 138 9.36 14.20 6.04
N SER A 139 8.38 13.33 5.88
CA SER A 139 8.42 12.12 5.07
C SER A 139 8.74 12.50 3.62
N MET A 140 8.00 13.45 3.03
CA MET A 140 8.27 13.96 1.68
C MET A 140 9.66 14.62 1.56
N ARG A 141 10.05 15.49 2.51
CA ARG A 141 11.40 16.08 2.54
C ARG A 141 12.50 15.02 2.66
N SER A 142 12.25 13.93 3.41
CA SER A 142 13.20 12.82 3.53
C SER A 142 13.43 12.11 2.21
N VAL A 143 12.37 11.88 1.44
CA VAL A 143 12.41 11.26 0.11
C VAL A 143 13.13 12.19 -0.87
N LEU A 144 12.80 13.48 -0.89
CA LEU A 144 13.46 14.50 -1.71
C LEU A 144 14.98 14.52 -1.49
N ARG A 145 15.40 14.48 -0.22
CA ARG A 145 16.83 14.44 0.13
C ARG A 145 17.49 13.12 -0.23
N ALA A 146 16.82 11.99 0.00
CA ALA A 146 17.40 10.67 -0.19
C ALA A 146 17.53 10.26 -1.67
N LEU A 147 16.61 10.72 -2.52
CA LEU A 147 16.50 10.36 -3.93
C LEU A 147 16.71 11.58 -4.86
N GLN A 148 17.44 12.59 -4.40
CA GLN A 148 17.76 13.79 -5.18
C GLN A 148 18.29 13.41 -6.57
N GLY A 149 17.73 14.02 -7.62
CA GLY A 149 18.08 13.77 -9.02
C GLY A 149 17.49 12.51 -9.65
N HIS A 150 16.74 11.71 -8.89
CA HIS A 150 16.11 10.46 -9.37
C HIS A 150 14.57 10.51 -9.31
N LEU A 151 14.00 11.51 -8.64
CA LEU A 151 12.56 11.72 -8.55
C LEU A 151 12.10 12.66 -9.67
N ARG A 152 11.05 12.25 -10.39
CA ARG A 152 10.38 13.07 -11.39
C ARG A 152 9.08 13.68 -10.88
N THR A 153 8.28 12.88 -10.17
CA THR A 153 6.94 13.26 -9.74
C THR A 153 6.67 12.71 -8.35
N PHE A 154 6.12 13.55 -7.46
CA PHE A 154 5.41 13.13 -6.25
C PHE A 154 3.92 13.08 -6.56
N HIS A 155 3.26 12.05 -6.06
CA HIS A 155 1.81 11.95 -6.06
C HIS A 155 1.34 12.03 -4.61
N LEU A 156 0.52 13.04 -4.31
CA LEU A 156 -0.09 13.25 -3.00
C LEU A 156 -1.57 12.89 -3.08
N VAL A 157 -2.02 11.94 -2.27
CA VAL A 157 -3.45 11.66 -2.12
C VAL A 157 -3.97 12.46 -0.96
N VAL A 158 -4.94 13.34 -1.21
CA VAL A 158 -5.62 14.11 -0.17
C VAL A 158 -7.03 13.59 0.05
N TYR A 159 -7.50 13.68 1.27
CA TYR A 159 -8.85 13.25 1.62
C TYR A 159 -9.90 14.24 1.12
N ASP A 160 -11.11 13.78 0.79
CA ASP A 160 -12.20 14.64 0.31
C ASP A 160 -13.59 14.07 0.59
N PHE A 161 -14.59 14.92 0.79
CA PHE A 161 -15.95 14.49 1.08
C PHE A 161 -16.96 15.20 0.18
N ALA A 162 -18.15 14.59 0.02
CA ALA A 162 -19.21 15.18 -0.77
C ALA A 162 -19.67 16.50 -0.14
N PHE A 163 -19.87 17.51 -0.97
CA PHE A 163 -20.42 18.80 -0.57
C PHE A 163 -21.91 18.82 -0.91
N ASP A 164 -22.75 19.01 0.08
CA ASP A 164 -24.19 19.09 -0.13
C ASP A 164 -24.57 20.55 -0.34
N ALA A 165 -24.80 20.94 -1.61
CA ALA A 165 -25.08 22.34 -1.94
C ALA A 165 -26.34 22.89 -1.27
N GLU A 166 -27.34 22.06 -0.91
CA GLU A 166 -28.55 22.51 -0.23
C GLU A 166 -28.29 22.73 1.28
N HIS A 167 -27.51 21.86 1.90
CA HIS A 167 -27.17 21.95 3.33
C HIS A 167 -25.98 22.89 3.62
N ASP A 168 -25.04 23.01 2.70
CA ASP A 168 -23.76 23.70 2.87
C ASP A 168 -23.67 25.05 2.13
N ALA A 169 -24.75 25.52 1.48
CA ALA A 169 -24.78 26.80 0.74
C ALA A 169 -24.28 28.00 1.56
N ALA A 170 -24.51 28.00 2.87
CA ALA A 170 -24.08 29.06 3.79
C ALA A 170 -22.57 29.05 4.11
N ARG A 171 -21.85 27.98 3.73
CA ARG A 171 -20.41 27.79 3.96
C ARG A 171 -19.56 28.13 2.72
N MET A 172 -20.17 28.72 1.70
CA MET A 172 -19.53 28.98 0.41
C MET A 172 -18.89 30.37 0.34
N PRO A 173 -17.68 30.50 -0.21
CA PRO A 173 -17.20 31.77 -0.75
C PRO A 173 -18.12 32.19 -1.91
N GLY A 174 -18.46 33.47 -2.02
CA GLY A 174 -19.53 34.02 -2.88
C GLY A 174 -19.45 33.83 -4.40
N SER A 175 -18.64 32.90 -4.93
CA SER A 175 -18.48 32.64 -6.36
C SER A 175 -18.24 31.17 -6.67
N LEU A 176 -19.31 30.42 -6.97
CA LEU A 176 -19.21 29.22 -7.80
C LEU A 176 -19.44 29.59 -9.28
N PRO A 177 -18.73 28.95 -10.22
CA PRO A 177 -19.10 29.00 -11.63
C PRO A 177 -20.54 28.48 -11.80
N SER A 178 -21.40 29.24 -12.48
CA SER A 178 -22.83 28.99 -12.67
C SER A 178 -23.18 27.73 -13.50
N SER A 179 -22.20 26.86 -13.81
CA SER A 179 -22.35 25.69 -14.68
C SER A 179 -22.33 24.33 -13.97
N SER A 180 -22.15 24.27 -12.65
CA SER A 180 -22.07 23.00 -11.91
C SER A 180 -23.38 22.70 -11.17
N THR A 181 -24.39 22.21 -11.89
CA THR A 181 -25.62 21.65 -11.32
C THR A 181 -25.55 20.12 -11.26
N GLY A 182 -25.62 19.57 -10.05
CA GLY A 182 -25.84 18.14 -9.76
C GLY A 182 -24.68 17.49 -8.99
N ASP A 183 -24.97 16.79 -7.88
CA ASP A 183 -24.21 15.77 -7.11
C ASP A 183 -22.66 15.82 -7.00
N SER A 184 -21.97 16.85 -7.49
CA SER A 184 -20.57 16.75 -7.96
C SER A 184 -19.56 17.64 -7.27
N LEU A 185 -19.98 18.51 -6.35
CA LEU A 185 -19.04 19.32 -5.58
C LEU A 185 -18.49 18.49 -4.42
N ARG A 186 -17.18 18.55 -4.23
CA ARG A 186 -16.47 17.86 -3.14
C ARG A 186 -15.47 18.82 -2.51
N VAL A 187 -15.31 18.72 -1.20
CA VAL A 187 -14.33 19.51 -0.45
C VAL A 187 -13.15 18.62 -0.12
N ALA A 188 -11.95 19.04 -0.52
CA ALA A 188 -10.71 18.34 -0.23
C ALA A 188 -10.01 18.96 0.99
N GLN A 189 -9.45 18.12 1.85
CA GLN A 189 -8.51 18.55 2.87
C GLN A 189 -7.22 19.00 2.20
N THR A 190 -6.65 20.11 2.67
CA THR A 190 -5.40 20.66 2.15
C THR A 190 -4.37 20.73 3.27
N PRO A 191 -3.18 20.11 3.09
CA PRO A 191 -2.13 20.26 4.08
C PRO A 191 -1.76 21.73 4.28
N THR A 192 -1.64 22.16 5.53
CA THR A 192 -1.44 23.57 5.89
C THR A 192 -0.13 24.15 5.37
N TRP A 193 0.88 23.30 5.15
CA TRP A 193 2.18 23.67 4.58
C TRP A 193 2.18 23.77 3.05
N LEU A 194 1.15 23.27 2.35
CA LEU A 194 1.12 23.20 0.89
C LEU A 194 0.68 24.54 0.27
N ASP A 195 1.44 25.01 -0.72
CA ASP A 195 1.12 26.19 -1.55
C ASP A 195 0.71 25.75 -2.96
N PHE A 196 -0.59 25.76 -3.26
CA PHE A 196 -1.13 25.37 -4.57
C PHE A 196 -0.63 26.27 -5.72
N SER A 197 -0.27 27.53 -5.43
CA SER A 197 0.28 28.43 -6.46
C SER A 197 1.66 28.00 -6.96
N ARG A 198 2.34 27.13 -6.20
CA ARG A 198 3.70 26.65 -6.49
C ARG A 198 3.77 25.23 -7.07
N LEU A 199 2.64 24.59 -7.34
CA LEU A 199 2.63 23.23 -7.91
C LEU A 199 3.31 23.15 -9.29
N ASN A 200 3.27 24.23 -10.07
CA ASN A 200 3.93 24.32 -11.38
C ASN A 200 5.40 24.79 -11.30
N SER A 201 6.03 24.71 -10.13
CA SER A 201 7.45 25.07 -9.99
C SER A 201 8.32 24.21 -10.91
N THR A 202 9.32 24.85 -11.52
CA THR A 202 10.37 24.15 -12.30
C THR A 202 11.53 23.69 -11.41
N GLU A 203 11.51 24.08 -10.14
CA GLU A 203 12.50 23.68 -9.16
C GLU A 203 12.13 22.32 -8.57
N GLY A 204 12.92 21.28 -8.84
CA GLY A 204 12.71 19.95 -8.26
C GLY A 204 11.70 19.07 -9.00
N PRO A 205 11.23 17.97 -8.37
CA PRO A 205 10.23 17.08 -8.97
C PRO A 205 8.86 17.75 -9.03
N ASN A 206 8.01 17.32 -9.96
CA ASN A 206 6.63 17.80 -10.05
C ASN A 206 5.80 17.26 -8.87
N LEU A 207 4.96 18.09 -8.24
CA LEU A 207 3.95 17.60 -7.29
C LEU A 207 2.59 17.53 -7.98
N GLN A 208 2.07 16.31 -8.09
CA GLN A 208 0.68 16.06 -8.49
C GLN A 208 -0.10 15.67 -7.24
N TYR A 209 -1.35 16.10 -7.16
CA TYR A 209 -2.27 15.65 -6.14
C TYR A 209 -3.51 15.05 -6.79
N ALA A 210 -4.13 14.12 -6.08
CA ALA A 210 -5.45 13.59 -6.40
C ALA A 210 -6.26 13.54 -5.11
N VAL A 211 -7.55 13.80 -5.21
CA VAL A 211 -8.44 13.56 -4.07
C VAL A 211 -8.78 12.08 -3.97
N HIS A 212 -8.99 11.53 -2.78
CA HIS A 212 -9.16 10.09 -2.62
C HIS A 212 -10.38 9.54 -3.41
N SER A 213 -11.44 10.34 -3.59
CA SER A 213 -12.59 9.95 -4.40
C SER A 213 -12.28 9.79 -5.90
N GLU A 214 -11.24 10.46 -6.42
CA GLU A 214 -10.79 10.35 -7.81
C GLU A 214 -10.17 8.99 -8.09
N ILE A 215 -9.55 8.34 -7.11
CA ILE A 215 -8.89 7.04 -7.32
C ILE A 215 -9.83 5.84 -7.08
N PHE A 216 -11.00 6.06 -6.47
CA PHE A 216 -11.98 5.02 -6.18
C PHE A 216 -12.77 4.56 -7.43
N HIS A 217 -12.11 3.80 -8.29
CA HIS A 217 -12.73 3.16 -9.44
C HIS A 217 -13.04 1.69 -9.19
N LEU A 218 -14.22 1.25 -9.63
CA LEU A 218 -14.59 -0.17 -9.61
C LEU A 218 -13.85 -0.89 -10.75
N PRO A 219 -12.98 -1.88 -10.47
CA PRO A 219 -12.15 -2.53 -11.47
C PRO A 219 -12.91 -3.66 -12.20
N THR A 220 -14.18 -3.44 -12.54
CA THR A 220 -15.02 -4.45 -13.19
C THR A 220 -15.29 -4.00 -14.63
N PRO A 221 -14.56 -4.55 -15.63
CA PRO A 221 -14.81 -4.24 -17.03
C PRO A 221 -16.28 -4.52 -17.39
N GLY A 222 -16.96 -3.55 -18.00
CA GLY A 222 -18.36 -3.69 -18.41
C GLY A 222 -19.38 -3.52 -17.28
N ALA A 223 -18.99 -3.09 -16.07
CA ALA A 223 -19.96 -2.67 -15.06
C ALA A 223 -20.78 -1.48 -15.58
N SER A 224 -22.09 -1.51 -15.34
CA SER A 224 -22.97 -0.40 -15.71
C SER A 224 -22.68 0.85 -14.88
N ASN A 225 -23.01 2.02 -15.41
CA ASN A 225 -22.83 3.29 -14.68
C ASN A 225 -23.59 3.28 -13.35
N GLU A 226 -24.76 2.63 -13.30
CA GLU A 226 -25.57 2.47 -12.09
C GLU A 226 -24.84 1.62 -11.04
N ALA A 227 -24.23 0.49 -11.44
CA ALA A 227 -23.49 -0.37 -10.53
C ALA A 227 -22.23 0.31 -9.97
N VAL A 228 -21.55 1.11 -10.80
CA VAL A 228 -20.40 1.92 -10.36
C VAL A 228 -20.86 2.99 -9.37
N SER A 229 -21.96 3.69 -9.67
CA SER A 229 -22.53 4.72 -8.78
C SER A 229 -22.93 4.13 -7.43
N GLU A 230 -23.68 3.02 -7.42
CA GLU A 230 -24.13 2.34 -6.20
C GLU A 230 -22.93 1.89 -5.33
N TRP A 231 -21.89 1.34 -5.95
CA TRP A 231 -20.69 0.95 -5.24
C TRP A 231 -19.94 2.17 -4.67
N ARG A 232 -19.82 3.26 -5.43
CA ARG A 232 -19.18 4.50 -4.96
C ARG A 232 -19.92 5.10 -3.76
N THR A 233 -21.25 5.08 -3.74
CA THR A 233 -22.04 5.53 -2.58
C THR A 233 -21.74 4.72 -1.31
N LYS A 234 -21.44 3.42 -1.46
CA LYS A 234 -21.03 2.57 -0.33
C LYS A 234 -19.58 2.84 0.09
N ALA A 235 -18.70 2.95 -0.89
CA ALA A 235 -17.26 3.05 -0.69
C ALA A 235 -16.79 4.43 -0.20
N LEU A 236 -17.48 5.51 -0.57
CA LEU A 236 -17.02 6.88 -0.36
C LEU A 236 -17.88 7.70 0.62
N PRO A 237 -17.26 8.56 1.45
CA PRO A 237 -15.81 8.62 1.66
C PRO A 237 -15.27 7.42 2.45
N SER A 238 -13.99 7.09 2.27
CA SER A 238 -13.32 5.94 2.91
C SER A 238 -12.22 6.40 3.87
N TYR A 239 -12.29 5.96 5.12
CA TYR A 239 -11.25 6.11 6.16
C TYR A 239 -10.41 4.81 6.30
N ASN A 240 -10.58 3.86 5.38
CA ASN A 240 -9.86 2.60 5.39
C ASN A 240 -8.62 2.74 4.50
N SER A 241 -7.46 2.88 5.12
CA SER A 241 -6.19 2.98 4.39
C SER A 241 -5.88 1.77 3.51
N MET A 242 -6.32 0.55 3.85
CA MET A 242 -6.18 -0.60 2.92
C MET A 242 -7.05 -0.45 1.68
N ALA A 243 -8.26 0.12 1.84
CA ALA A 243 -9.12 0.46 0.71
C ALA A 243 -8.48 1.53 -0.17
N ILE A 244 -7.97 2.62 0.42
CA ILE A 244 -7.28 3.71 -0.29
C ILE A 244 -6.04 3.18 -1.03
N GLU A 245 -5.17 2.43 -0.33
CA GLU A 245 -3.97 1.83 -0.92
C GLU A 245 -4.31 0.94 -2.12
N SER A 246 -5.44 0.22 -2.05
CA SER A 246 -5.89 -0.67 -3.13
C SER A 246 -6.26 0.06 -4.42
N ARG A 247 -6.37 1.39 -4.34
CA ARG A 247 -6.81 2.28 -5.42
C ARG A 247 -5.69 3.19 -5.95
N LEU A 248 -4.48 3.12 -5.39
CA LEU A 248 -3.39 4.02 -5.81
C LEU A 248 -2.96 3.85 -7.28
N ALA A 249 -3.12 2.67 -7.90
CA ALA A 249 -2.78 2.49 -9.33
C ALA A 249 -3.59 3.39 -10.29
N TRP A 250 -4.75 3.89 -9.85
CA TRP A 250 -5.59 4.77 -10.66
C TRP A 250 -5.16 6.23 -10.62
N LEU A 251 -4.10 6.56 -9.88
CA LEU A 251 -3.51 7.89 -9.91
C LEU A 251 -3.12 8.29 -11.34
N PRO A 252 -3.68 9.39 -11.88
CA PRO A 252 -3.34 9.86 -13.21
C PRO A 252 -1.83 10.11 -13.34
N GLY A 253 -1.19 9.57 -14.36
CA GLY A 253 0.25 9.78 -14.57
C GLY A 253 1.17 9.00 -13.62
N LEU A 254 0.65 8.04 -12.84
CA LEU A 254 1.49 7.15 -12.04
C LEU A 254 2.41 6.31 -12.93
N ALA A 255 3.69 6.24 -12.55
CA ALA A 255 4.69 5.43 -13.24
C ALA A 255 4.41 3.93 -13.01
N GLU A 256 4.84 3.09 -13.95
CA GLU A 256 4.68 1.63 -13.84
C GLU A 256 5.25 1.08 -12.53
N THR A 257 6.40 1.60 -12.08
CA THR A 257 6.95 1.31 -10.77
C THR A 257 7.05 2.58 -9.96
N SER A 258 6.46 2.57 -8.77
CA SER A 258 6.41 3.71 -7.85
C SER A 258 6.78 3.27 -6.44
N ILE A 259 7.25 4.20 -5.62
CA ILE A 259 7.49 3.95 -4.19
C ILE A 259 6.34 4.60 -3.42
N ALA A 260 5.60 3.79 -2.65
CA ALA A 260 4.52 4.25 -1.79
C ALA A 260 5.02 4.34 -0.34
N LEU A 261 4.72 5.48 0.30
CA LEU A 261 5.03 5.77 1.69
C LEU A 261 3.78 6.42 2.31
N ASN A 262 3.55 6.18 3.60
CA ASN A 262 2.69 7.01 4.43
C ASN A 262 3.54 8.05 5.19
N ASP A 263 2.89 8.83 6.03
CA ASP A 263 3.44 9.77 6.99
C ASP A 263 4.44 9.14 7.97
N ASP A 264 4.21 7.91 8.44
CA ASP A 264 5.10 7.21 9.39
C ASP A 264 6.50 6.91 8.84
N PHE A 265 6.68 6.88 7.50
CA PHE A 265 7.91 6.37 6.88
C PHE A 265 8.87 7.45 6.40
N PHE A 266 10.12 7.33 6.83
CA PHE A 266 11.20 8.25 6.52
C PHE A 266 12.40 7.54 5.88
N ILE A 267 13.02 8.20 4.89
CA ILE A 267 14.28 7.75 4.29
C ILE A 267 15.43 8.56 4.88
N LEU A 268 16.23 7.93 5.73
CA LEU A 268 17.24 8.62 6.53
C LEU A 268 18.57 8.86 5.79
N ARG A 269 18.79 8.17 4.67
CA ARG A 269 20.08 8.14 3.95
C ARG A 269 19.91 8.23 2.44
N PRO A 270 20.91 8.70 1.69
CA PRO A 270 20.89 8.63 0.23
C PRO A 270 20.72 7.19 -0.26
N HIS A 271 19.81 7.02 -1.20
CA HIS A 271 19.53 5.76 -1.88
C HIS A 271 19.82 5.88 -3.39
N SER A 272 20.08 4.74 -4.02
CA SER A 272 20.03 4.59 -5.48
C SER A 272 18.65 4.09 -5.90
N VAL A 273 18.29 4.25 -7.17
CA VAL A 273 17.06 3.62 -7.72
C VAL A 273 17.10 2.10 -7.56
N ALA A 274 18.29 1.49 -7.70
CA ALA A 274 18.52 0.06 -7.55
C ALA A 274 18.25 -0.48 -6.13
N ASP A 275 18.12 0.39 -5.12
CA ASP A 275 17.66 -0.02 -3.79
C ASP A 275 16.14 -0.30 -3.76
N PHE A 276 15.39 0.10 -4.78
CA PHE A 276 13.93 -0.12 -4.88
C PHE A 276 13.56 -0.96 -6.10
N THR A 277 14.19 -0.72 -7.25
CA THR A 277 13.91 -1.45 -8.48
C THR A 277 15.05 -1.32 -9.50
N SER A 278 15.17 -2.28 -10.41
CA SER A 278 16.00 -2.13 -11.62
C SER A 278 15.45 -2.97 -12.76
N ALA A 279 15.74 -2.60 -14.02
CA ALA A 279 15.34 -3.43 -15.15
C ALA A 279 16.09 -4.78 -15.21
N LEU A 280 17.23 -4.90 -14.52
CA LEU A 280 18.03 -6.13 -14.48
C LEU A 280 17.50 -7.16 -13.48
N TYR A 281 16.99 -6.69 -12.33
CA TYR A 281 16.63 -7.53 -11.18
C TYR A 281 15.16 -7.39 -10.76
N GLY A 282 14.42 -6.45 -11.34
CA GLY A 282 13.04 -6.14 -10.98
C GLY A 282 12.90 -5.44 -9.63
N ASN A 283 11.78 -5.68 -8.94
CA ASN A 283 11.43 -4.99 -7.70
C ASN A 283 12.22 -5.57 -6.51
N VAL A 284 12.65 -4.70 -5.61
CA VAL A 284 13.33 -5.09 -4.37
C VAL A 284 12.32 -5.22 -3.23
N PHE A 285 12.11 -6.44 -2.76
CA PHE A 285 11.25 -6.76 -1.62
C PHE A 285 12.09 -6.97 -0.36
N ARG A 286 11.66 -6.35 0.74
CA ARG A 286 12.31 -6.49 2.05
C ARG A 286 11.43 -7.37 2.92
N PHE A 287 11.85 -8.59 3.18
CA PHE A 287 11.09 -9.50 4.04
C PHE A 287 11.58 -9.41 5.48
N ASP A 288 10.65 -9.41 6.43
CA ASP A 288 10.97 -9.67 7.82
C ASP A 288 11.21 -11.18 7.99
N LYS A 289 12.37 -11.53 8.54
CA LYS A 289 12.79 -12.94 8.69
C LYS A 289 12.13 -13.64 9.88
N ASN A 290 11.41 -12.92 10.73
CA ASN A 290 10.81 -13.48 11.95
C ASN A 290 9.28 -13.51 11.89
N TYR A 291 8.65 -12.86 10.90
CA TYR A 291 7.21 -12.74 10.81
C TYR A 291 6.65 -13.28 9.48
N TYR A 292 5.58 -14.07 9.58
CA TYR A 292 5.06 -14.87 8.46
C TYR A 292 3.54 -14.91 8.46
N GLN A 293 2.96 -14.84 7.26
CA GLN A 293 1.52 -14.87 7.07
C GLN A 293 1.01 -16.28 6.84
N GLN A 294 -0.04 -16.64 7.58
CA GLN A 294 -0.70 -17.94 7.50
C GLN A 294 -1.97 -17.85 6.65
N PRO A 295 -2.25 -18.84 5.78
CA PRO A 295 -3.49 -18.85 5.02
C PRO A 295 -4.62 -19.36 5.93
N LYS A 296 -5.32 -18.47 6.62
CA LYS A 296 -6.45 -18.81 7.49
C LYS A 296 -7.72 -18.13 6.97
N PRO A 297 -8.83 -18.89 6.75
CA PRO A 297 -10.09 -18.33 6.26
C PRO A 297 -10.84 -17.55 7.34
N VAL A 298 -10.63 -17.92 8.61
CA VAL A 298 -11.29 -17.30 9.76
C VAL A 298 -10.22 -16.84 10.75
N LEU A 299 -10.24 -15.54 11.06
CA LEU A 299 -9.37 -14.95 12.06
C LEU A 299 -9.71 -15.51 13.45
N SER A 300 -8.66 -15.75 14.25
CA SER A 300 -8.86 -16.15 15.64
C SER A 300 -9.55 -15.03 16.42
N LYS A 301 -10.40 -15.38 17.40
CA LYS A 301 -11.08 -14.39 18.25
C LYS A 301 -10.16 -13.35 18.89
N LYS A 302 -8.89 -13.70 19.11
CA LYS A 302 -7.86 -12.83 19.68
C LYS A 302 -7.40 -11.70 18.76
N LEU A 303 -7.62 -11.82 17.44
CA LEU A 303 -7.25 -10.82 16.44
C LEU A 303 -8.40 -9.85 16.15
N PHE A 304 -9.57 -10.03 16.79
CA PHE A 304 -10.74 -9.18 16.55
C PHE A 304 -10.68 -7.81 17.23
N ASN A 305 -9.70 -7.58 18.10
CA ASN A 305 -9.45 -6.27 18.70
C ASN A 305 -8.15 -5.64 18.19
N ASP A 306 -7.54 -6.22 17.14
CA ASP A 306 -6.33 -5.69 16.50
C ASP A 306 -6.76 -4.81 15.32
N ALA A 307 -6.85 -3.49 15.53
CA ALA A 307 -7.11 -2.51 14.47
C ALA A 307 -5.93 -2.33 13.48
N GLY A 308 -4.86 -3.11 13.67
CA GLY A 308 -3.67 -3.12 12.83
C GLY A 308 -3.86 -3.85 11.50
N GLU A 309 -2.74 -4.09 10.83
CA GLU A 309 -2.70 -4.66 9.48
C GLU A 309 -2.92 -6.19 9.41
N THR A 310 -2.91 -6.86 10.57
CA THR A 310 -2.87 -8.33 10.68
C THR A 310 -4.05 -9.02 9.99
N SER A 311 -5.27 -8.50 10.18
CA SER A 311 -6.49 -9.06 9.56
C SER A 311 -6.38 -9.03 8.03
N GLY A 312 -5.94 -7.89 7.49
CA GLY A 312 -5.72 -7.64 6.07
C GLY A 312 -4.74 -8.62 5.43
N LEU A 313 -3.65 -8.93 6.14
CA LEU A 313 -2.60 -9.84 5.68
C LEU A 313 -3.07 -11.30 5.63
N VAL A 314 -3.78 -11.76 6.66
CA VAL A 314 -4.29 -13.14 6.73
C VAL A 314 -5.31 -13.40 5.63
N HIS A 315 -6.26 -12.48 5.42
CA HIS A 315 -7.23 -12.58 4.33
C HIS A 315 -6.54 -12.53 2.97
N ALA A 316 -5.60 -11.61 2.74
CA ALA A 316 -4.85 -11.56 1.50
C ALA A 316 -4.17 -12.91 1.19
N ASN A 317 -3.55 -13.55 2.17
CA ASN A 317 -2.93 -14.86 1.98
C ASN A 317 -3.95 -15.98 1.74
N HIS A 318 -5.13 -15.91 2.38
CA HIS A 318 -6.22 -16.84 2.15
C HIS A 318 -6.70 -16.79 0.70
N TYR A 319 -7.04 -15.60 0.18
CA TYR A 319 -7.53 -15.45 -1.19
C TYR A 319 -6.46 -15.75 -2.23
N LEU A 320 -5.20 -15.36 -2.00
CA LEU A 320 -4.09 -15.77 -2.86
C LEU A 320 -3.95 -17.29 -2.91
N SER A 321 -4.17 -17.99 -1.79
CA SER A 321 -4.12 -19.46 -1.71
C SER A 321 -5.33 -20.17 -2.31
N ASN A 322 -6.37 -19.44 -2.73
CA ASN A 322 -7.45 -20.02 -3.56
C ASN A 322 -7.01 -20.14 -5.03
N ARG A 323 -6.08 -19.29 -5.48
CA ARG A 323 -5.53 -19.29 -6.86
C ARG A 323 -4.18 -20.01 -6.98
N PHE A 324 -3.37 -19.96 -5.94
CA PHE A 324 -2.00 -20.50 -5.90
C PHE A 324 -1.85 -21.54 -4.78
N PRO A 325 -0.78 -22.37 -4.78
CA PRO A 325 -0.58 -23.36 -3.74
C PRO A 325 -0.66 -22.77 -2.34
N ARG A 326 -1.35 -23.46 -1.44
CA ARG A 326 -1.50 -23.03 -0.05
C ARG A 326 -0.16 -23.15 0.68
N ARG A 327 0.44 -22.01 1.07
CA ARG A 327 1.73 -21.96 1.78
C ARG A 327 1.82 -20.78 2.74
N ARG A 328 2.73 -20.89 3.72
CA ARG A 328 3.16 -19.75 4.53
C ARG A 328 4.00 -18.82 3.66
N ARG A 329 3.76 -17.52 3.74
CA ARG A 329 4.45 -16.50 2.93
C ARG A 329 5.08 -15.46 3.85
N PRO A 330 6.29 -14.95 3.54
CA PRO A 330 6.98 -14.00 4.38
C PRO A 330 6.21 -12.68 4.48
N TYR A 331 6.31 -12.05 5.65
CA TYR A 331 5.86 -10.69 5.83
C TYR A 331 6.85 -9.73 5.17
N VAL A 332 6.33 -8.65 4.57
CA VAL A 332 7.17 -7.62 3.97
C VAL A 332 7.39 -6.55 5.05
N LEU A 333 8.66 -6.28 5.38
CA LEU A 333 9.11 -5.30 6.38
C LEU A 333 8.25 -4.04 6.38
N HIS A 334 7.71 -3.64 7.52
CA HIS A 334 6.92 -2.43 7.68
C HIS A 334 7.75 -1.18 7.31
N GLY A 335 7.41 -0.50 6.21
CA GLY A 335 8.23 0.55 5.59
C GLY A 335 7.84 0.85 4.13
N PRO A 336 8.60 1.71 3.42
CA PRO A 336 8.36 2.09 2.04
C PRO A 336 8.15 0.89 1.11
N ARG A 337 7.06 0.91 0.35
CA ARG A 337 6.62 -0.19 -0.52
C ARG A 337 6.93 0.12 -1.98
N VAL A 338 7.36 -0.89 -2.73
CA VAL A 338 7.51 -0.78 -4.19
C VAL A 338 6.24 -1.30 -4.85
N MET A 339 5.49 -0.40 -5.47
CA MET A 339 4.26 -0.71 -6.19
C MET A 339 4.55 -0.92 -7.67
N SER A 340 3.89 -1.91 -8.27
CA SER A 340 3.82 -2.06 -9.72
C SER A 340 2.37 -1.91 -10.16
N ARG A 341 2.12 -0.95 -11.06
CA ARG A 341 0.76 -0.70 -11.57
C ARG A 341 0.22 -1.94 -12.25
N THR A 342 1.02 -2.58 -13.09
CA THR A 342 0.59 -3.80 -13.79
C THR A 342 0.30 -4.98 -12.86
N MET A 343 1.00 -5.10 -11.73
CA MET A 343 0.68 -6.13 -10.73
C MET A 343 -0.64 -5.83 -10.01
N LEU A 344 -0.95 -4.55 -9.77
CA LEU A 344 -2.24 -4.15 -9.21
C LEU A 344 -3.39 -4.41 -10.19
N ASP A 345 -3.17 -4.16 -11.49
CA ASP A 345 -4.14 -4.48 -12.54
C ASP A 345 -4.43 -6.00 -12.60
N GLU A 346 -3.38 -6.83 -12.59
CA GLU A 346 -3.54 -8.30 -12.55
C GLU A 346 -4.28 -8.75 -11.28
N ALA A 347 -3.94 -8.20 -10.11
CA ALA A 347 -4.62 -8.50 -8.87
C ALA A 347 -6.10 -8.08 -8.90
N SER A 348 -6.40 -6.93 -9.51
CA SER A 348 -7.76 -6.40 -9.63
C SER A 348 -8.66 -7.24 -10.51
N ILE A 349 -8.08 -7.99 -11.46
CA ILE A 349 -8.81 -8.96 -12.29
C ILE A 349 -8.99 -10.29 -11.55
N MET A 350 -7.90 -10.87 -11.02
CA MET A 350 -7.95 -12.18 -10.33
C MET A 350 -8.78 -12.15 -9.04
N PHE A 351 -8.78 -11.01 -8.34
CA PHE A 351 -9.39 -10.87 -7.01
C PHE A 351 -10.48 -9.79 -7.00
N ALA A 352 -11.15 -9.58 -8.13
CA ALA A 352 -12.13 -8.50 -8.33
C ALA A 352 -13.20 -8.44 -7.21
N ASP A 353 -13.83 -9.57 -6.90
CA ASP A 353 -14.94 -9.63 -5.94
C ASP A 353 -14.52 -9.28 -4.51
N VAL A 354 -13.38 -9.82 -4.07
CA VAL A 354 -12.87 -9.56 -2.72
C VAL A 354 -12.32 -8.14 -2.60
N LEU A 355 -11.64 -7.62 -3.62
CA LEU A 355 -11.17 -6.23 -3.62
C LEU A 355 -12.33 -5.24 -3.71
N LYS A 356 -13.38 -5.54 -4.47
CA LYS A 356 -14.63 -4.76 -4.48
C LYS A 356 -15.25 -4.70 -3.08
N THR A 357 -15.31 -5.83 -2.39
CA THR A 357 -15.88 -5.93 -1.03
C THR A 357 -15.01 -5.18 0.00
N SER A 358 -13.70 -5.43 0.00
CA SER A 358 -12.75 -4.80 0.92
C SER A 358 -12.77 -3.28 0.78
N SER A 359 -12.75 -2.77 -0.46
CA SER A 359 -12.71 -1.33 -0.74
C SER A 359 -14.05 -0.61 -0.60
N ALA A 360 -15.18 -1.32 -0.52
CA ALA A 360 -16.48 -0.72 -0.24
C ALA A 360 -16.65 -0.31 1.23
N ARG A 361 -15.66 -0.58 2.09
CA ARG A 361 -15.76 -0.32 3.52
C ARG A 361 -15.04 0.95 3.91
N ARG A 362 -15.70 1.65 4.83
CA ARG A 362 -15.27 2.96 5.29
C ARG A 362 -14.19 2.89 6.36
N PHE A 363 -14.13 1.82 7.14
CA PHE A 363 -13.14 1.62 8.21
C PHE A 363 -12.49 0.25 8.09
N ARG A 364 -11.31 0.09 8.71
CA ARG A 364 -10.62 -1.20 8.79
C ARG A 364 -11.44 -2.21 9.61
N GLU A 365 -11.36 -3.49 9.25
CA GLU A 365 -12.00 -4.60 9.94
C GLU A 365 -11.48 -4.88 11.32
N LEU A 366 -12.44 -5.10 12.21
CA LEU A 366 -12.23 -5.82 13.46
C LEU A 366 -12.93 -7.20 13.46
N LYS A 367 -13.91 -7.49 12.57
CA LYS A 367 -14.66 -8.77 12.61
C LYS A 367 -15.44 -9.15 11.33
N HIS A 368 -15.22 -10.38 10.86
CA HIS A 368 -16.05 -11.21 9.95
C HIS A 368 -15.99 -11.01 8.42
N SER A 369 -15.51 -9.91 7.85
CA SER A 369 -15.44 -9.68 6.38
C SER A 369 -14.03 -9.28 5.89
N PRO A 370 -13.60 -9.57 4.66
CA PRO A 370 -12.16 -9.53 4.37
C PRO A 370 -11.62 -8.13 4.03
N ASP A 371 -10.77 -7.56 4.90
CA ASP A 371 -9.86 -6.48 4.46
C ASP A 371 -8.70 -7.11 3.73
N ILE A 372 -8.18 -6.45 2.70
CA ILE A 372 -7.08 -6.98 1.91
C ILE A 372 -5.91 -6.01 1.98
N HIS A 373 -4.82 -6.44 2.62
CA HIS A 373 -3.58 -5.68 2.57
C HIS A 373 -2.96 -5.82 1.17
N ILE A 374 -3.26 -4.86 0.31
CA ILE A 374 -2.95 -4.92 -1.13
C ILE A 374 -1.44 -4.89 -1.42
N MET A 375 -0.65 -4.10 -0.68
CA MET A 375 0.80 -4.01 -0.89
C MET A 375 1.48 -5.35 -0.65
N TRP A 376 1.02 -6.08 0.38
CA TRP A 376 1.46 -7.44 0.64
C TRP A 376 0.95 -8.40 -0.45
N LEU A 377 -0.34 -8.32 -0.82
CA LEU A 377 -0.93 -9.18 -1.85
C LEU A 377 -0.18 -9.06 -3.18
N MET A 378 0.12 -7.86 -3.65
CA MET A 378 0.88 -7.63 -4.88
C MET A 378 2.30 -8.19 -4.83
N THR A 379 2.97 -8.05 -3.68
CA THR A 379 4.32 -8.59 -3.46
C THR A 379 4.30 -10.11 -3.56
N ALA A 380 3.39 -10.75 -2.81
CA ALA A 380 3.21 -12.19 -2.83
C ALA A 380 2.76 -12.71 -4.19
N LEU A 381 1.83 -12.01 -4.85
CA LEU A 381 1.36 -12.31 -6.20
C LEU A 381 2.53 -12.30 -7.19
N LYS A 382 3.43 -11.30 -7.14
CA LYS A 382 4.59 -11.26 -8.04
C LYS A 382 5.50 -12.49 -7.88
N VAL A 383 5.70 -12.94 -6.65
CA VAL A 383 6.47 -14.17 -6.35
C VAL A 383 5.80 -15.41 -6.95
N GLU A 384 4.48 -15.54 -6.80
CA GLU A 384 3.71 -16.68 -7.33
C GLU A 384 3.59 -16.64 -8.86
N ARG A 385 3.40 -15.46 -9.46
CA ARG A 385 3.34 -15.26 -10.91
C ARG A 385 4.68 -15.55 -11.58
N TRP A 386 5.79 -15.23 -10.92
CA TRP A 386 7.11 -15.66 -11.39
C TRP A 386 7.24 -17.18 -11.43
N ARG A 387 6.81 -17.87 -10.36
CA ARG A 387 6.81 -19.34 -10.26
C ARG A 387 5.96 -19.99 -11.34
N GLU A 388 4.74 -19.47 -11.52
CA GLU A 388 3.79 -19.92 -12.52
C GLU A 388 4.34 -19.75 -13.95
N ALA A 389 4.87 -18.57 -14.27
CA ALA A 389 5.51 -18.26 -15.55
C ALA A 389 6.73 -19.14 -15.82
N PHE A 390 7.53 -19.44 -14.80
CA PHE A 390 8.71 -20.29 -14.93
C PHE A 390 8.32 -21.72 -15.29
N LEU A 391 7.42 -22.32 -14.51
CA LEU A 391 6.95 -23.68 -14.78
C LEU A 391 6.25 -23.77 -16.14
N TRP A 392 5.43 -22.78 -16.49
CA TRP A 392 4.76 -22.75 -17.79
C TRP A 392 5.76 -22.67 -18.94
N THR A 393 6.82 -21.88 -18.79
CA THR A 393 7.88 -21.75 -19.80
C THR A 393 8.52 -23.10 -20.11
N TYR A 394 8.85 -23.89 -19.10
CA TYR A 394 9.45 -25.21 -19.32
C TYR A 394 8.42 -26.26 -19.75
N VAL A 395 7.33 -26.39 -18.99
CA VAL A 395 6.38 -27.50 -19.14
C VAL A 395 5.53 -27.35 -20.41
N VAL A 396 5.11 -26.14 -20.75
CA VAL A 396 4.20 -25.89 -21.88
C VAL A 396 4.93 -25.32 -23.09
N ALA A 397 5.71 -24.25 -22.91
CA ALA A 397 6.30 -23.56 -24.06
C ALA A 397 7.57 -24.21 -24.61
N ASN A 398 8.29 -24.97 -23.78
CA ASN A 398 9.52 -25.67 -24.15
C ASN A 398 9.24 -27.14 -24.42
N LEU A 399 9.12 -27.96 -23.37
CA LEU A 399 9.00 -29.41 -23.51
C LEU A 399 7.66 -29.83 -24.12
N GLY A 400 6.58 -29.13 -23.76
CA GLY A 400 5.23 -29.40 -24.21
C GLY A 400 4.76 -28.54 -25.40
N ALA A 401 5.68 -28.00 -26.20
CA ALA A 401 5.34 -27.04 -27.26
C ALA A 401 4.37 -27.60 -28.32
N GLU A 402 4.35 -28.93 -28.48
CA GLU A 402 3.43 -29.67 -29.36
C GLU A 402 2.02 -29.83 -28.75
N GLY A 403 1.80 -29.34 -27.53
CA GLY A 403 0.53 -29.42 -26.80
C GLY A 403 0.37 -30.67 -25.95
N VAL A 404 1.24 -31.67 -26.09
CA VAL A 404 1.21 -32.94 -25.35
C VAL A 404 2.60 -33.34 -24.85
N TRP A 405 2.65 -33.94 -23.67
CA TRP A 405 3.80 -34.69 -23.18
C TRP A 405 3.63 -36.14 -23.61
N GLY A 406 4.42 -36.56 -24.60
CA GLY A 406 4.48 -37.94 -25.09
C GLY A 406 5.88 -38.52 -25.01
N THR A 407 6.26 -39.35 -25.98
CA THR A 407 7.57 -40.04 -25.99
C THR A 407 8.76 -39.09 -26.00
N SER A 408 8.73 -38.03 -26.80
CA SER A 408 9.81 -37.02 -26.84
C SER A 408 10.02 -36.34 -25.48
N ALA A 409 8.94 -36.05 -24.77
CA ALA A 409 9.00 -35.47 -23.43
C ALA A 409 9.59 -36.46 -22.41
N ARG A 410 9.24 -37.76 -22.50
CA ARG A 410 9.80 -38.80 -21.62
C ARG A 410 11.31 -38.91 -21.80
N GLU A 411 11.77 -38.99 -23.05
CA GLU A 411 13.20 -39.09 -23.35
C GLU A 411 13.96 -37.85 -22.88
N ALA A 412 13.43 -36.65 -23.07
CA ALA A 412 14.06 -35.43 -22.55
C ALA A 412 14.12 -35.38 -21.01
N ILE A 413 13.12 -35.92 -20.30
CA ILE A 413 13.15 -36.04 -18.84
C ILE A 413 14.21 -37.05 -18.39
N LYS A 414 14.31 -38.21 -19.07
CA LYS A 414 15.37 -39.18 -18.82
C LYS A 414 16.75 -38.56 -19.02
N ASP A 415 16.97 -37.88 -20.15
CA ASP A 415 18.23 -37.21 -20.47
C ASP A 415 18.57 -36.12 -19.45
N PHE A 416 17.59 -35.32 -19.04
CA PHE A 416 17.79 -34.24 -18.08
C PHE A 416 18.21 -34.73 -16.70
N PHE A 417 17.70 -35.88 -16.27
CA PHE A 417 17.99 -36.48 -14.96
C PHE A 417 19.00 -37.63 -15.01
N ASP A 418 19.62 -37.89 -16.18
CA ASP A 418 20.57 -38.99 -16.42
C ASP A 418 20.00 -40.38 -16.04
N ILE A 419 18.73 -40.62 -16.37
CA ILE A 419 18.03 -41.90 -16.12
C ILE A 419 18.29 -42.85 -17.30
N ARG A 420 18.86 -44.03 -17.03
CA ARG A 420 19.14 -45.03 -18.08
C ARG A 420 18.01 -46.05 -18.20
N ASP A 421 17.85 -46.59 -19.40
CA ASP A 421 16.86 -47.64 -19.65
C ASP A 421 17.13 -48.89 -18.78
N GLY A 422 16.11 -49.32 -18.03
CA GLY A 422 16.19 -50.47 -17.13
C GLY A 422 16.58 -50.14 -15.69
N GLU A 423 16.87 -48.88 -15.35
CA GLU A 423 17.04 -48.44 -13.97
C GLU A 423 15.67 -48.22 -13.30
N ASP A 424 15.48 -48.86 -12.13
CA ASP A 424 14.30 -48.66 -11.29
C ASP A 424 14.56 -47.51 -10.31
N ILE A 425 14.32 -46.28 -10.76
CA ILE A 425 14.51 -45.06 -9.97
C ILE A 425 13.16 -44.58 -9.45
N GLU A 426 12.94 -44.72 -8.13
CA GLU A 426 11.72 -44.21 -7.49
C GLU A 426 11.75 -42.68 -7.29
N GLY A 427 12.93 -42.10 -7.02
CA GLY A 427 13.07 -40.67 -6.78
C GLY A 427 14.48 -40.14 -7.02
N ILE A 428 14.55 -38.85 -7.38
CA ILE A 428 15.79 -38.17 -7.72
C ILE A 428 16.07 -37.09 -6.68
N GLN A 429 17.20 -37.19 -6.00
CA GLN A 429 17.64 -36.15 -5.08
C GLN A 429 18.22 -34.97 -5.85
N VAL A 430 17.51 -33.84 -5.81
CA VAL A 430 17.92 -32.59 -6.44
C VAL A 430 18.60 -31.71 -5.41
N MET A 431 19.84 -31.32 -5.70
CA MET A 431 20.61 -30.36 -4.91
C MET A 431 20.57 -28.98 -5.54
N ARG A 432 20.44 -27.95 -4.71
CA ARG A 432 20.52 -26.55 -5.16
C ARG A 432 21.93 -26.24 -5.67
N GLY A 433 22.02 -25.87 -6.95
CA GLY A 433 23.25 -25.42 -7.58
C GLY A 433 23.72 -24.06 -7.05
N GLU A 434 25.01 -23.82 -7.12
CA GLU A 434 25.61 -22.53 -6.75
C GLU A 434 25.17 -21.42 -7.71
N ARG A 435 24.81 -20.25 -7.17
CA ARG A 435 24.33 -19.09 -7.92
C ARG A 435 25.08 -17.81 -7.56
N TRP A 436 25.45 -17.03 -8.57
CA TRP A 436 26.21 -15.78 -8.41
C TRP A 436 25.40 -14.53 -8.79
N THR A 437 24.09 -14.65 -9.00
CA THR A 437 23.22 -13.55 -9.45
C THR A 437 23.20 -12.39 -8.44
N THR A 438 23.33 -12.68 -7.14
CA THR A 438 23.36 -11.70 -6.04
C THR A 438 24.76 -11.40 -5.50
N ASN A 439 25.81 -11.97 -6.11
CA ASN A 439 27.19 -11.71 -5.72
C ASN A 439 27.50 -10.21 -5.81
N ARG A 440 27.93 -9.59 -4.70
CA ARG A 440 28.05 -8.14 -4.57
C ARG A 440 28.97 -7.50 -5.63
N MET A 441 30.16 -8.06 -5.84
CA MET A 441 31.11 -7.51 -6.82
C MET A 441 30.57 -7.59 -8.23
N ARG A 442 29.86 -8.69 -8.55
CA ARG A 442 29.22 -8.88 -9.85
C ARG A 442 28.07 -7.92 -10.07
N VAL A 443 27.17 -7.78 -9.09
CA VAL A 443 26.05 -6.84 -9.14
C VAL A 443 26.62 -5.45 -9.41
N ASP A 444 27.57 -5.00 -8.60
CA ASP A 444 28.19 -3.67 -8.76
C ASP A 444 28.80 -3.51 -10.15
N LYS A 445 29.59 -4.47 -10.63
CA LYS A 445 30.17 -4.43 -11.98
C LYS A 445 29.10 -4.32 -13.08
N THR A 446 28.00 -5.07 -12.96
CA THR A 446 26.93 -5.11 -13.96
C THR A 446 26.20 -3.76 -14.04
N PHE A 447 25.90 -3.14 -12.90
CA PHE A 447 25.29 -1.82 -12.87
C PHE A 447 26.21 -0.75 -13.46
N HIS A 448 27.51 -0.75 -13.10
CA HIS A 448 28.47 0.20 -13.66
C HIS A 448 28.63 0.06 -15.18
N GLN A 449 28.61 -1.17 -15.71
CA GLN A 449 28.67 -1.41 -17.16
C GLN A 449 27.46 -0.82 -17.92
N MET A 450 26.30 -0.73 -17.27
CA MET A 450 25.08 -0.12 -17.83
C MET A 450 25.02 1.40 -17.60
N GLY A 451 26.04 1.99 -16.95
CA GLY A 451 26.02 3.39 -16.55
C GLY A 451 25.02 3.68 -15.41
N TRP A 452 24.61 2.66 -14.66
CA TRP A 452 23.67 2.80 -13.54
C TRP A 452 24.38 2.74 -12.20
N ARG A 453 23.82 3.42 -11.21
CA ARG A 453 24.30 3.33 -9.83
C ARG A 453 23.85 2.00 -9.21
N PRO A 454 24.77 1.19 -8.64
CA PRO A 454 24.39 -0.04 -7.97
C PRO A 454 23.63 0.22 -6.66
N PRO A 455 22.96 -0.80 -6.09
CA PRO A 455 22.31 -0.69 -4.78
C PRO A 455 23.34 -0.29 -3.70
N VAL A 456 23.00 0.70 -2.87
CA VAL A 456 23.90 1.28 -1.85
C VAL A 456 23.40 1.11 -0.41
N ARG A 457 22.12 0.78 -0.22
CA ARG A 457 21.45 0.57 1.08
C ARG A 457 20.72 -0.77 1.17
N VAL A 458 20.77 -1.56 0.11
CA VAL A 458 20.24 -2.91 0.07
C VAL A 458 21.35 -3.91 -0.23
N LYS A 459 21.42 -4.97 0.57
CA LYS A 459 22.11 -6.21 0.21
C LYS A 459 21.11 -7.16 -0.46
N TYR A 460 21.34 -7.49 -1.72
CA TYR A 460 20.54 -8.52 -2.41
C TYR A 460 20.86 -9.88 -1.78
N LEU A 461 19.81 -10.58 -1.32
CA LEU A 461 19.91 -11.88 -0.66
C LEU A 461 19.51 -13.03 -1.59
N PHE A 462 18.51 -12.78 -2.44
CA PHE A 462 17.97 -13.75 -3.39
C PHE A 462 17.46 -13.03 -4.62
N SER A 463 17.72 -13.54 -5.81
CA SER A 463 17.07 -13.09 -7.03
C SER A 463 16.06 -14.14 -7.49
N SER A 464 14.93 -13.71 -8.06
CA SER A 464 14.03 -14.64 -8.73
C SER A 464 14.75 -15.41 -9.85
N MET A 465 15.84 -14.89 -10.42
CA MET A 465 16.70 -15.65 -11.34
C MET A 465 17.37 -16.88 -10.71
N ASP A 466 17.31 -17.07 -9.39
CA ASP A 466 17.82 -18.24 -8.67
C ASP A 466 16.73 -19.29 -8.40
N GLY A 467 15.52 -19.09 -8.90
CA GLY A 467 14.41 -20.03 -8.70
C GLY A 467 13.22 -19.40 -8.00
N HIS A 468 12.39 -20.24 -7.38
CA HIS A 468 11.32 -19.77 -6.52
C HIS A 468 11.88 -19.35 -5.14
N LEU A 469 11.21 -18.40 -4.49
CA LEU A 469 11.62 -17.94 -3.16
C LEU A 469 11.71 -19.16 -2.22
N PRO A 470 12.84 -19.38 -1.52
CA PRO A 470 13.00 -20.55 -0.68
C PRO A 470 11.91 -20.64 0.40
N PRO A 471 11.49 -21.86 0.76
CA PRO A 471 10.54 -22.04 1.85
C PRO A 471 11.16 -21.57 3.17
N ILE A 472 10.27 -21.26 4.10
CA ILE A 472 10.66 -20.80 5.44
C ILE A 472 11.32 -21.96 6.19
N VAL A 473 12.55 -21.74 6.65
CA VAL A 473 13.24 -22.69 7.54
C VAL A 473 12.55 -22.63 8.90
N GLU A 474 12.01 -23.76 9.34
CA GLU A 474 11.36 -23.83 10.65
C GLU A 474 12.39 -23.64 11.79
N PRO A 475 12.02 -22.98 12.90
CA PRO A 475 12.90 -22.85 14.05
C PRO A 475 13.44 -24.21 14.49
N GLY A 476 14.77 -24.33 14.63
CA GLY A 476 15.44 -25.58 15.00
C GLY A 476 15.86 -26.47 13.83
N ARG A 477 15.47 -26.17 12.58
CA ARG A 477 16.02 -26.83 11.38
C ARG A 477 17.30 -26.13 10.90
N ALA A 478 18.22 -26.91 10.33
CA ALA A 478 19.44 -26.38 9.74
C ALA A 478 19.13 -25.49 8.54
N ALA A 479 19.88 -24.40 8.35
CA ALA A 479 19.64 -23.43 7.27
C ALA A 479 19.73 -24.06 5.86
N ASN A 480 20.56 -25.09 5.69
CA ASN A 480 20.73 -25.84 4.44
C ASN A 480 19.62 -26.88 4.19
N SER A 481 18.64 -27.03 5.08
CA SER A 481 17.56 -28.01 4.90
C SER A 481 16.63 -27.70 3.72
N THR A 482 16.82 -26.55 3.05
CA THR A 482 16.05 -26.12 1.88
C THR A 482 16.89 -26.14 0.60
N ASP A 483 18.13 -26.62 0.67
CA ASP A 483 19.06 -26.74 -0.45
C ASP A 483 18.96 -28.11 -1.16
N MET A 484 17.97 -28.91 -0.78
CA MET A 484 17.72 -30.23 -1.35
C MET A 484 16.22 -30.52 -1.39
N CYS A 485 15.80 -31.31 -2.38
CA CYS A 485 14.46 -31.88 -2.48
C CYS A 485 14.51 -33.23 -3.21
N ASP A 486 13.50 -34.07 -2.98
CA ASP A 486 13.36 -35.35 -3.67
C ASP A 486 12.26 -35.24 -4.74
N PHE A 487 12.61 -35.50 -5.99
CA PHE A 487 11.71 -35.54 -7.13
C PHE A 487 11.28 -36.98 -7.39
N GLU A 488 10.20 -37.40 -6.73
CA GLU A 488 9.60 -38.73 -6.88
C GLU A 488 8.86 -38.84 -8.22
N LEU A 489 9.40 -39.60 -9.18
CA LEU A 489 8.90 -39.59 -10.57
C LEU A 489 7.42 -40.00 -10.67
N THR A 490 7.05 -41.10 -10.00
CA THR A 490 5.68 -41.61 -9.97
C THR A 490 4.70 -40.60 -9.37
N ARG A 491 5.09 -39.91 -8.29
CA ARG A 491 4.24 -38.88 -7.67
C ARG A 491 4.20 -37.61 -8.53
N CYS A 492 5.35 -37.09 -8.93
CA CYS A 492 5.44 -35.81 -9.61
C CYS A 492 4.85 -35.84 -11.01
N LEU A 493 5.09 -36.92 -11.76
CA LEU A 493 4.67 -37.06 -13.15
C LEU A 493 3.42 -37.94 -13.32
N GLY A 494 3.04 -38.72 -12.31
CA GLY A 494 1.79 -39.48 -12.31
C GLY A 494 1.69 -40.49 -13.47
N PRO A 495 0.51 -40.65 -14.09
CA PRO A 495 0.29 -41.60 -15.19
C PRO A 495 1.17 -41.40 -16.42
N PHE A 496 1.73 -40.21 -16.62
CA PHE A 496 2.71 -39.97 -17.68
C PHE A 496 3.96 -40.86 -17.52
N TRP A 497 4.37 -41.08 -16.26
CA TRP A 497 5.53 -41.89 -15.91
C TRP A 497 5.15 -43.33 -15.56
N SER A 498 4.14 -43.55 -14.71
CA SER A 498 3.78 -44.89 -14.25
C SER A 498 3.12 -45.75 -15.32
N ASP A 499 2.27 -45.14 -16.15
CA ASP A 499 1.39 -45.84 -17.08
C ASP A 499 1.78 -45.53 -18.55
N HIS A 500 2.83 -44.74 -18.75
CA HIS A 500 3.30 -44.25 -20.05
C HIS A 500 2.22 -43.56 -20.90
N LEU A 501 1.24 -42.92 -20.26
CA LEU A 501 0.19 -42.20 -20.96
C LEU A 501 0.70 -40.89 -21.55
N ASP A 502 0.12 -40.48 -22.66
CA ASP A 502 0.33 -39.15 -23.21
C ASP A 502 -0.60 -38.16 -22.49
N ILE A 503 -0.02 -37.09 -21.94
CA ILE A 503 -0.75 -36.12 -21.10
C ILE A 503 -0.73 -34.75 -21.77
N PRO A 504 -1.86 -34.03 -21.89
CA PRO A 504 -1.85 -32.66 -22.38
C PRO A 504 -0.90 -31.78 -21.56
N SER A 505 -0.11 -30.95 -22.23
CA SER A 505 0.96 -30.17 -21.56
C SER A 505 0.42 -29.22 -20.50
N GLN A 506 -0.79 -28.69 -20.70
CA GLN A 506 -1.46 -27.85 -19.70
C GLN A 506 -1.86 -28.63 -18.43
N ASP A 507 -2.18 -29.91 -18.55
CA ASP A 507 -2.59 -30.75 -17.42
C ASP A 507 -1.36 -31.14 -16.60
N MET A 508 -0.25 -31.48 -17.27
CA MET A 508 1.04 -31.65 -16.61
C MET A 508 1.48 -30.35 -15.91
N PHE A 509 1.27 -29.20 -16.55
CA PHE A 509 1.55 -27.92 -15.93
C PHE A 509 0.67 -27.70 -14.69
N LYS A 510 -0.65 -27.93 -14.77
CA LYS A 510 -1.56 -27.79 -13.63
C LYS A 510 -1.14 -28.68 -12.46
N ARG A 511 -0.74 -29.92 -12.76
CA ARG A 511 -0.19 -30.86 -11.79
C ARG A 511 1.04 -30.28 -11.06
N LEU A 512 2.08 -29.90 -11.78
CA LEU A 512 3.34 -29.42 -11.18
C LEU A 512 3.21 -28.01 -10.55
N ALA A 513 2.37 -27.15 -11.12
CA ALA A 513 2.19 -25.79 -10.64
C ALA A 513 1.25 -25.70 -9.43
N PHE A 514 0.18 -26.53 -9.35
CA PHE A 514 -0.86 -26.36 -8.34
C PHE A 514 -1.10 -27.59 -7.47
N GLU A 515 -1.23 -28.78 -8.06
CA GLU A 515 -1.58 -30.00 -7.33
C GLU A 515 -0.39 -30.53 -6.51
N GLU A 516 0.73 -30.79 -7.17
CA GLU A 516 1.98 -31.28 -6.60
C GLU A 516 3.02 -30.15 -6.58
N SER A 517 2.68 -29.04 -5.91
CA SER A 517 3.50 -27.83 -5.95
C SER A 517 4.94 -28.01 -5.44
N GLN A 518 5.18 -28.99 -4.58
CA GLN A 518 6.52 -29.38 -4.12
C GLN A 518 7.37 -29.98 -5.26
N CYS A 519 6.76 -30.80 -6.11
CA CYS A 519 7.42 -31.31 -7.32
C CYS A 519 7.77 -30.18 -8.28
N GLY A 520 6.87 -29.21 -8.47
CA GLY A 520 7.17 -28.02 -9.27
C GLY A 520 8.32 -27.18 -8.68
N ASP A 521 8.34 -26.97 -7.35
CA ASP A 521 9.42 -26.26 -6.68
C ASP A 521 10.77 -27.00 -6.83
N CYS A 522 10.75 -28.33 -6.78
CA CYS A 522 11.93 -29.16 -6.98
C CYS A 522 12.42 -29.16 -8.44
N LEU A 523 11.50 -29.19 -9.41
CA LEU A 523 11.83 -29.04 -10.83
C LEU A 523 12.46 -27.67 -11.13
N ILE A 524 11.95 -26.59 -10.52
CA ILE A 524 12.57 -25.26 -10.62
C ILE A 524 14.02 -25.31 -10.11
N MET A 525 14.25 -25.94 -8.95
CA MET A 525 15.59 -26.09 -8.39
C MET A 525 16.53 -26.84 -9.35
N ALA A 526 16.09 -27.96 -9.92
CA ALA A 526 16.86 -28.73 -10.89
C ALA A 526 17.21 -27.90 -12.13
N LEU A 527 16.23 -27.21 -12.72
CA LEU A 527 16.39 -26.43 -13.94
C LEU A 527 17.30 -25.21 -13.77
N VAL A 528 17.19 -24.51 -12.63
CA VAL A 528 18.10 -23.40 -12.32
C VAL A 528 19.53 -23.91 -12.14
N SER A 529 19.70 -25.05 -11.46
CA SER A 529 21.01 -25.66 -11.22
C SER A 529 21.67 -26.10 -12.54
N ALA A 530 20.89 -26.68 -13.46
CA ALA A 530 21.34 -27.03 -14.80
C ALA A 530 21.68 -25.81 -15.68
N SER A 531 21.21 -24.62 -15.32
CA SER A 531 21.45 -23.38 -16.07
C SER A 531 22.75 -22.64 -15.68
N GLY A 532 23.59 -23.25 -14.83
CA GLY A 532 24.88 -22.71 -14.39
C GLY A 532 24.75 -21.60 -13.33
N TYR A 533 25.74 -20.70 -13.23
CA TYR A 533 25.79 -19.71 -12.14
C TYR A 533 24.87 -18.49 -12.32
N LEU A 534 24.48 -18.18 -13.56
CA LEU A 534 23.87 -16.89 -13.93
C LEU A 534 22.72 -17.00 -14.93
N GLY A 535 22.58 -18.13 -15.61
CA GLY A 535 21.63 -18.32 -16.69
C GLY A 535 20.32 -18.93 -16.24
N LEU A 536 19.39 -18.99 -17.19
CA LEU A 536 18.12 -19.73 -17.16
C LEU A 536 17.96 -20.57 -18.44
N SER A 537 19.08 -20.98 -19.06
CA SER A 537 19.09 -21.57 -20.39
C SER A 537 18.35 -22.90 -20.50
N ALA A 538 18.34 -23.73 -19.44
CA ALA A 538 17.70 -25.04 -19.44
C ALA A 538 16.15 -24.96 -19.48
N ILE A 539 15.61 -23.78 -19.15
CA ILE A 539 14.16 -23.57 -19.01
C ILE A 539 13.54 -23.16 -20.35
N PHE A 540 14.28 -22.38 -21.13
CA PHE A 540 13.76 -21.72 -22.31
C PHE A 540 13.64 -22.66 -23.52
N PRO A 541 12.63 -22.44 -24.39
CA PRO A 541 12.56 -23.10 -25.68
C PRO A 541 13.83 -22.92 -26.52
N PRO A 542 14.08 -23.82 -27.50
CA PRO A 542 15.14 -23.65 -28.49
C PRO A 542 15.12 -22.28 -29.17
N GLN A 543 16.28 -21.79 -29.63
CA GLN A 543 16.39 -20.42 -30.16
C GLN A 543 15.54 -20.18 -31.42
N ASP A 544 15.29 -21.22 -32.19
CA ASP A 544 14.51 -21.25 -33.43
C ASP A 544 13.04 -21.66 -33.21
N ALA A 545 12.64 -21.97 -31.97
CA ALA A 545 11.27 -22.33 -31.62
C ALA A 545 10.31 -21.18 -31.92
N THR A 546 9.35 -21.43 -32.80
CA THR A 546 8.41 -20.41 -33.28
C THR A 546 6.97 -20.91 -33.26
N TYR A 547 6.05 -19.99 -32.98
CA TYR A 547 4.62 -20.23 -32.96
C TYR A 547 3.92 -19.26 -33.91
N THR A 548 3.01 -19.77 -34.74
CA THR A 548 2.26 -18.94 -35.69
C THR A 548 0.83 -18.77 -35.19
N ARG A 549 0.46 -17.54 -34.82
CA ARG A 549 -0.89 -17.23 -34.36
C ARG A 549 -1.89 -17.25 -35.52
N PRO A 550 -3.07 -17.89 -35.39
CA PRO A 550 -4.16 -17.73 -36.35
C PRO A 550 -4.58 -16.25 -36.49
N ARG A 551 -4.99 -15.82 -37.68
CA ARG A 551 -5.51 -14.45 -37.87
C ARG A 551 -6.79 -14.25 -37.05
N GLY A 552 -6.84 -13.22 -36.21
CA GLY A 552 -7.96 -12.98 -35.30
C GLY A 552 -7.77 -11.72 -34.43
N THR A 553 -8.64 -11.55 -33.43
CA THR A 553 -8.80 -10.38 -32.53
C THR A 553 -7.47 -9.77 -32.05
N PRO A 554 -7.43 -8.45 -31.79
CA PRO A 554 -6.21 -7.80 -31.31
C PRO A 554 -5.78 -8.43 -29.98
N PRO A 555 -4.54 -8.90 -29.85
CA PRO A 555 -4.05 -9.47 -28.59
C PRO A 555 -3.78 -8.37 -27.57
N SER A 556 -3.73 -8.73 -26.28
CA SER A 556 -2.98 -7.95 -25.31
C SER A 556 -1.53 -7.87 -25.78
N VAL A 557 -0.96 -6.67 -25.84
CA VAL A 557 0.43 -6.45 -26.30
C VAL A 557 1.45 -6.95 -25.26
N VAL A 558 1.01 -7.24 -24.03
CA VAL A 558 1.86 -7.58 -22.90
C VAL A 558 1.72 -9.06 -22.55
N PRO A 559 2.81 -9.86 -22.55
CA PRO A 559 2.79 -11.26 -22.15
C PRO A 559 2.30 -11.45 -20.71
N HIS A 560 1.28 -12.29 -20.52
CA HIS A 560 0.82 -12.74 -19.22
C HIS A 560 0.14 -14.12 -19.32
N LEU A 561 0.13 -14.87 -18.22
CA LEU A 561 -0.66 -16.09 -18.09
C LEU A 561 -2.11 -15.77 -17.70
N PRO A 562 -3.06 -16.72 -17.77
CA PRO A 562 -4.46 -16.52 -17.38
C PRO A 562 -4.60 -15.83 -16.01
N LEU A 563 -5.55 -14.89 -15.95
CA LEU A 563 -5.86 -14.05 -14.78
C LEU A 563 -7.18 -14.47 -14.11
N THR A 564 -7.55 -15.74 -14.26
CA THR A 564 -8.75 -16.30 -13.66
C THR A 564 -8.64 -16.36 -12.14
N PRO A 565 -9.74 -16.18 -11.38
CA PRO A 565 -9.76 -16.28 -9.92
C PRO A 565 -9.29 -17.64 -9.37
N THR A 566 -9.51 -18.72 -10.12
CA THR A 566 -9.04 -20.07 -9.77
C THR A 566 -8.15 -20.65 -10.87
N TRP A 567 -7.27 -21.59 -10.53
CA TRP A 567 -6.37 -22.21 -11.51
C TRP A 567 -7.05 -23.35 -12.29
N GLN A 568 -8.13 -23.91 -11.74
CA GLN A 568 -8.87 -25.02 -12.34
C GLN A 568 -9.55 -24.58 -13.65
N GLU A 569 -10.19 -23.40 -13.63
CA GLU A 569 -10.87 -22.81 -14.79
C GLU A 569 -9.93 -22.18 -15.82
N ALA A 570 -8.65 -21.99 -15.46
CA ALA A 570 -7.64 -21.41 -16.35
C ALA A 570 -7.29 -22.37 -17.50
N ASP A 571 -7.24 -21.84 -18.72
CA ASP A 571 -6.68 -22.54 -19.89
C ASP A 571 -5.21 -22.11 -20.07
N PHE A 572 -4.30 -23.02 -19.74
CA PHE A 572 -2.85 -22.80 -19.85
C PHE A 572 -2.25 -23.39 -21.13
N SER A 573 -3.08 -23.84 -22.08
CA SER A 573 -2.56 -24.34 -23.35
C SER A 573 -1.76 -23.27 -24.08
N LEU A 574 -0.73 -23.70 -24.82
CA LEU A 574 0.09 -22.78 -25.61
C LEU A 574 -0.78 -21.94 -26.55
N ALA A 575 -1.79 -22.57 -27.17
CA ALA A 575 -2.72 -21.89 -28.06
C ALA A 575 -3.49 -20.76 -27.36
N SER A 576 -4.04 -21.01 -26.18
CA SER A 576 -4.83 -20.01 -25.43
C SER A 576 -3.99 -18.85 -24.93
N VAL A 577 -2.82 -19.12 -24.34
CA VAL A 577 -1.90 -18.08 -23.85
C VAL A 577 -1.41 -17.19 -24.99
N MET A 578 -1.01 -17.80 -26.11
CA MET A 578 -0.54 -17.09 -27.30
C MET A 578 -1.67 -16.34 -28.02
N ALA A 579 -2.91 -16.86 -27.98
CA ALA A 579 -4.07 -16.16 -28.52
C ALA A 579 -4.36 -14.85 -27.76
N ASN A 580 -4.15 -14.83 -26.45
CA ASN A 580 -4.52 -13.69 -25.60
C ASN A 580 -3.44 -12.61 -25.49
N SER A 581 -2.16 -12.98 -25.54
CA SER A 581 -1.08 -12.08 -25.06
C SER A 581 0.15 -11.99 -25.98
N ALA A 582 0.12 -12.65 -27.14
CA ALA A 582 1.22 -12.58 -28.11
C ALA A 582 0.85 -11.71 -29.32
N LEU A 583 1.83 -10.95 -29.83
CA LEU A 583 1.65 -10.12 -31.03
C LEU A 583 1.23 -10.97 -32.25
N PRO A 584 0.48 -10.39 -33.22
CA PRO A 584 0.10 -11.10 -34.44
C PRO A 584 1.31 -11.57 -35.25
N GLY A 585 1.18 -12.71 -35.92
CA GLY A 585 2.19 -13.27 -36.82
C GLY A 585 3.02 -14.40 -36.20
N LYS A 586 4.23 -14.58 -36.74
CA LYS A 586 5.19 -15.60 -36.28
C LYS A 586 5.94 -15.06 -35.07
N VAL A 587 5.75 -15.70 -33.92
CA VAL A 587 6.34 -15.32 -32.64
C VAL A 587 7.47 -16.27 -32.30
N ASN A 588 8.62 -15.73 -31.88
CA ASN A 588 9.69 -16.54 -31.30
C ASN A 588 9.34 -16.88 -29.84
N LEU A 589 9.18 -18.17 -29.52
CA LEU A 589 8.71 -18.63 -28.21
C LEU A 589 9.72 -18.33 -27.10
N ARG A 590 11.02 -18.41 -27.40
CA ARG A 590 12.08 -18.07 -26.46
C ARG A 590 12.05 -16.60 -26.06
N HIS A 591 11.94 -15.68 -27.03
CA HIS A 591 11.82 -14.25 -26.73
C HIS A 591 10.53 -13.90 -26.00
N TYR A 592 9.42 -14.55 -26.34
CA TYR A 592 8.14 -14.36 -25.67
C TYR A 592 8.23 -14.77 -24.18
N THR A 593 8.74 -15.97 -23.89
CA THR A 593 8.90 -16.49 -22.52
C THR A 593 9.90 -15.69 -21.69
N MET A 594 10.98 -15.17 -22.30
CA MET A 594 11.89 -14.23 -21.64
C MET A 594 11.18 -12.93 -21.22
N ARG A 595 10.32 -12.38 -22.08
CA ARG A 595 9.52 -11.18 -21.75
C ARG A 595 8.48 -11.45 -20.67
N LEU A 596 7.86 -12.63 -20.71
CA LEU A 596 6.93 -13.08 -19.66
C LEU A 596 7.62 -13.15 -18.29
N LEU A 597 8.80 -13.78 -18.20
CA LEU A 597 9.55 -13.85 -16.94
C LEU A 597 10.07 -12.48 -16.48
N ALA A 598 10.53 -11.63 -17.42
CA ALA A 598 11.04 -10.30 -17.11
C ALA A 598 10.01 -9.43 -16.35
N ARG A 599 8.73 -9.58 -16.68
CA ARG A 599 7.61 -8.90 -16.02
C ARG A 599 7.55 -9.19 -14.51
N TYR A 600 7.88 -10.40 -14.11
CA TYR A 600 7.77 -10.87 -12.74
C TYR A 600 9.11 -10.91 -12.01
N LEU A 601 10.18 -10.29 -12.54
CA LEU A 601 11.48 -10.23 -11.85
C LEU A 601 11.36 -9.52 -10.49
N TYR A 602 12.03 -10.09 -9.50
CA TYR A 602 12.18 -9.49 -8.18
C TYR A 602 13.47 -9.95 -7.49
N VAL A 603 13.82 -9.23 -6.43
CA VAL A 603 14.91 -9.56 -5.51
C VAL A 603 14.40 -9.46 -4.08
N SER A 604 14.81 -10.40 -3.23
CA SER A 604 14.75 -10.19 -1.79
C SER A 604 15.99 -9.45 -1.33
N GLY A 605 15.80 -8.32 -0.66
CA GLY A 605 16.86 -7.46 -0.14
C GLY A 605 16.81 -7.32 1.39
N ALA A 606 17.97 -7.11 1.99
CA ALA A 606 18.11 -6.66 3.37
C ALA A 606 18.55 -5.21 3.42
N THR A 607 17.89 -4.42 4.28
CA THR A 607 18.20 -3.02 4.58
C THR A 607 18.17 -2.83 6.08
N ASP A 608 19.04 -1.97 6.59
CA ASP A 608 18.98 -1.50 7.98
C ASP A 608 17.75 -0.59 8.14
N ALA A 609 16.68 -1.16 8.68
CA ALA A 609 15.42 -0.47 8.94
C ALA A 609 15.08 -0.52 10.43
N GLN A 610 14.37 0.49 10.91
CA GLN A 610 13.88 0.58 12.28
C GLN A 610 12.39 0.92 12.25
N PHE A 611 11.63 0.35 13.19
CA PHE A 611 10.26 0.73 13.46
C PHE A 611 10.15 1.02 14.96
N LYS A 612 9.76 2.23 15.34
CA LYS A 612 9.77 2.71 16.73
C LYS A 612 8.48 3.44 17.03
N GLY A 613 7.86 3.13 18.17
CA GLY A 613 6.71 3.88 18.68
C GLY A 613 7.13 5.10 19.49
N LEU A 614 6.26 6.09 19.55
CA LEU A 614 6.35 7.29 20.39
C LEU A 614 5.14 7.29 21.33
N GLU A 615 5.37 7.14 22.63
CA GLU A 615 4.30 7.06 23.64
C GLU A 615 4.26 8.32 24.53
N ASN A 616 5.41 8.90 24.87
CA ASN A 616 5.53 10.05 25.78
C ASN A 616 6.84 10.86 25.52
N PRO A 617 7.01 12.06 26.10
CA PRO A 617 8.15 12.93 25.80
C PRO A 617 9.52 12.33 26.15
N LYS A 618 9.58 11.61 27.28
CA LYS A 618 10.82 10.96 27.73
C LYS A 618 11.23 9.85 26.76
N GLN A 619 10.32 8.94 26.46
CA GLN A 619 10.56 7.84 25.52
C GLN A 619 10.90 8.39 24.13
N THR A 620 10.19 9.43 23.66
CA THR A 620 10.46 10.10 22.38
C THR A 620 11.90 10.60 22.32
N ASN A 621 12.37 11.31 23.33
CA ASN A 621 13.76 11.79 23.37
C ASN A 621 14.80 10.65 23.36
N GLU A 622 14.54 9.56 24.10
CA GLU A 622 15.41 8.39 24.13
C GLU A 622 15.45 7.68 22.77
N THR A 623 14.29 7.45 22.16
CA THR A 623 14.11 6.85 20.83
C THR A 623 14.81 7.65 19.74
N LEU A 624 14.60 8.97 19.69
CA LEU A 624 15.24 9.82 18.67
C LEU A 624 16.77 9.89 18.84
N ARG A 625 17.27 9.89 20.07
CA ARG A 625 18.72 9.79 20.36
C ARG A 625 19.30 8.44 19.94
N GLU A 626 18.56 7.35 20.13
CA GLU A 626 18.95 6.02 19.66
C GLU A 626 19.05 6.01 18.13
N ILE A 627 18.03 6.51 17.43
CA ILE A 627 17.99 6.61 15.97
C ILE A 627 19.20 7.40 15.44
N ASP A 628 19.54 8.52 16.07
CA ASP A 628 20.71 9.33 15.66
C ASP A 628 22.05 8.64 15.91
N ARG A 629 22.14 7.75 16.91
CA ARG A 629 23.32 6.92 17.16
C ARG A 629 23.46 5.80 16.12
N LEU A 630 22.35 5.26 15.61
CA LEU A 630 22.33 4.20 14.60
C LEU A 630 22.70 4.76 13.21
N LYS A 631 24.00 4.93 12.95
CA LYS A 631 24.50 5.56 11.72
C LYS A 631 24.10 4.82 10.43
N ASN A 632 23.84 3.52 10.48
CA ASN A 632 23.54 2.73 9.29
C ASN A 632 22.05 2.69 8.92
N THR A 633 21.15 3.08 9.82
CA THR A 633 19.70 3.07 9.56
C THR A 633 19.38 3.87 8.31
N ALA A 634 18.80 3.18 7.32
CA ALA A 634 18.48 3.73 6.01
C ALA A 634 16.99 4.08 5.90
N VAL A 635 16.14 3.28 6.53
CA VAL A 635 14.68 3.44 6.56
C VAL A 635 14.21 3.48 8.01
N LEU A 636 13.27 4.36 8.31
CA LEU A 636 12.66 4.50 9.64
C LEU A 636 11.15 4.53 9.49
N GLY A 637 10.45 3.76 10.32
CA GLY A 637 9.05 3.98 10.66
C GLY A 637 8.95 4.54 12.07
N LEU A 638 8.22 5.64 12.23
CA LEU A 638 7.82 6.19 13.52
C LEU A 638 6.31 6.03 13.64
N ASN A 639 5.84 5.44 14.72
CA ASN A 639 4.42 5.30 15.00
C ASN A 639 4.06 6.22 16.16
N ASP A 640 3.19 7.18 15.91
CA ASP A 640 2.88 8.35 16.74
C ASP A 640 1.65 8.14 17.65
N ASN A 641 1.44 6.91 18.13
CA ASN A 641 0.43 6.58 19.14
C ASN A 641 0.81 7.13 20.53
N VAL A 642 0.98 8.46 20.62
CA VAL A 642 1.37 9.19 21.81
C VAL A 642 0.23 9.12 22.82
N GLU A 643 0.51 8.50 23.95
CA GLU A 643 -0.45 8.35 25.05
C GLU A 643 -0.39 9.56 25.99
N ASP A 644 0.75 10.26 26.10
CA ASP A 644 0.94 11.37 27.03
C ASP A 644 1.89 12.46 26.50
N GLY A 645 1.66 13.71 26.91
CA GLY A 645 2.55 14.84 26.61
C GLY A 645 2.67 15.21 25.12
N GLU A 646 1.57 15.10 24.37
CA GLU A 646 1.52 15.26 22.91
C GLU A 646 2.19 16.53 22.38
N GLY A 647 1.96 17.69 23.00
CA GLY A 647 2.59 18.94 22.56
C GLY A 647 4.09 19.00 22.80
N GLU A 648 4.58 18.39 23.88
CA GLU A 648 6.02 18.26 24.11
C GLU A 648 6.63 17.27 23.13
N VAL A 649 5.96 16.13 22.86
CA VAL A 649 6.36 15.19 21.81
C VAL A 649 6.41 15.90 20.45
N LYS A 650 5.40 16.70 20.11
CA LYS A 650 5.34 17.49 18.88
C LYS A 650 6.48 18.49 18.78
N ALA A 651 6.82 19.19 19.86
CA ALA A 651 7.96 20.11 19.89
C ALA A 651 9.31 19.37 19.73
N ILE A 652 9.48 18.24 20.41
CA ILE A 652 10.68 17.40 20.32
C ILE A 652 10.84 16.87 18.89
N LEU A 653 9.78 16.30 18.34
CA LEU A 653 9.74 15.68 17.02
C LEU A 653 9.92 16.72 15.91
N GLY A 654 9.22 17.84 15.97
CA GLY A 654 9.38 18.97 15.06
C GLY A 654 10.81 19.52 15.06
N GLY A 655 11.42 19.67 16.24
CA GLY A 655 12.83 20.06 16.35
C GLY A 655 13.79 19.01 15.78
N TRP A 656 13.50 17.73 15.93
CA TRP A 656 14.31 16.65 15.35
C TRP A 656 14.20 16.59 13.82
N PHE A 657 12.98 16.73 13.30
CA PHE A 657 12.68 16.79 11.88
C PHE A 657 13.38 17.96 11.19
N GLU A 658 13.26 19.18 11.73
CA GLU A 658 13.88 20.36 11.15
C GLU A 658 15.40 20.27 11.14
N ARG A 659 16.03 19.71 12.20
CA ARG A 659 17.48 19.44 12.20
C ARG A 659 17.90 18.47 11.09
N ARG A 660 17.06 17.49 10.75
CA ARG A 660 17.40 16.42 9.80
C ARG A 660 17.09 16.81 8.35
N TRP A 661 15.98 17.50 8.14
CA TRP A 661 15.49 17.92 6.83
C TRP A 661 15.11 19.41 6.81
N PRO A 662 16.08 20.32 7.02
CA PRO A 662 15.84 21.77 7.14
C PRO A 662 15.51 22.47 5.81
N LYS A 663 15.55 21.75 4.68
CA LYS A 663 15.32 22.34 3.36
C LYS A 663 13.86 22.16 2.98
N PRO A 664 13.08 23.24 2.81
CA PRO A 664 11.73 23.16 2.29
C PRO A 664 11.69 22.54 0.90
N ALA A 665 10.63 21.78 0.64
CA ALA A 665 10.24 21.36 -0.69
C ALA A 665 9.73 22.56 -1.52
N PRO A 666 9.83 22.49 -2.86
CA PRO A 666 9.49 23.61 -3.76
C PRO A 666 8.05 24.14 -3.64
N TRP A 667 7.13 23.28 -3.22
CA TRP A 667 5.68 23.56 -3.09
C TRP A 667 5.27 23.92 -1.66
N GLU A 668 6.21 24.11 -0.74
CA GLU A 668 5.91 24.57 0.60
C GLU A 668 5.64 26.08 0.63
N ARG A 669 4.72 26.49 1.50
CA ARG A 669 4.49 27.91 1.83
C ARG A 669 5.78 28.49 2.41
N THR A 670 6.17 29.67 1.93
CA THR A 670 7.23 30.43 2.56
C THR A 670 6.75 30.93 3.92
N VAL A 671 7.49 30.59 4.97
CA VAL A 671 7.33 31.23 6.28
C VAL A 671 7.64 32.72 6.07
N GLY A 672 6.62 33.55 6.17
CA GLY A 672 6.70 35.01 6.05
C GLY A 672 7.25 35.66 7.30
#